data_AF-A0A182V0M8-F1
#
_entry.id   AF-A0A182V0M8-F1
#
_cell.length_a   1.000
_cell.length_b   1.000
_cell.length_c   1.000
_cell.angle_alpha   90.00
_cell.angle_beta   90.00
_cell.angle_gamma   90.00
#
_symmetry.space_group_name_H-M   'P 1'
#
loop_
_entity.id
_entity.type
_entity.pdbx_description
1 polymer ?
#
loop_
_entity_poly.entity_id
_entity_poly.type
_entity_poly.pdbx_seq_one_letter_code
_entity_poly.pdbx_strand_id
1 'polypeptide(L)'
;MGKAKKLKTHRNKTNPTGLMDVNELIEQGLGGSEKSGTPVEAIVEQLESAVTEEKICGLQSLATICQGEINVGELVGNNVIRIASSLLVDPDKSVRHATAGALRNVSVVSVELCEFMVDQDVLTPLLALLTRYPSNGQWTPTFDKNMQNQMDEHSDTFLQAVNLLWNLCESTSDALNAFNQSQLLENFVTFLNYNVYGLEIVAQCLLVVSEDNASSWRVLANHGSELTSLLAIDVADNSSLMLRTLAAAIIGNVPVLLNSHTSQVLICVSKTLETNHRSALGNLTSMLPLEPQKDVVDLEVTDDVVFDEETEAQSHQRRRKADLPSEGELEVRNVGRLLQAQRIAAEILTNICSSEDDWQSEGNENDDNGGSDAESVYDYDTNTLNESVENTDKVPVEVLEAIKSLALVEKLWQKAQPVAENVYQILVESEQGTLKKLDGMRISAMLCLHNLCNNISTEDLGGPAAVYNVWIDLGQQVFQGERNEKLLEASTSLMRAALEHLRKSPELFQQMTENDLQLMLNGVTGCEDVEIRANWLRMLGILGCLLPESHVKAIIDFVLNTCANEEDVWVLAEALDSMMDIFADNDWHSIMHELGMIAKCKQLDRIMREKLKRDKRQLGDRFPAVSTVRTNLSRFCKYLETELKNFKPNMES
;
A
#
# COMPACT_ATOMS: atom_id res chain seq x y z
N MET A 1 12.32 -57.47 44.16
CA MET A 1 12.38 -57.06 45.59
C MET A 1 13.47 -56.01 45.72
N GLY A 2 13.29 -54.74 46.05
CA GLY A 2 12.16 -53.94 46.51
C GLY A 2 12.81 -52.71 47.19
N LYS A 3 12.38 -51.50 46.85
CA LYS A 3 12.21 -50.34 47.76
C LYS A 3 11.80 -49.09 46.98
N ALA A 4 10.63 -48.59 47.35
CA ALA A 4 9.92 -47.45 46.80
C ALA A 4 10.61 -46.10 47.12
N LYS A 5 10.51 -45.14 46.19
CA LYS A 5 10.73 -43.71 46.47
C LYS A 5 9.39 -43.05 46.82
N LYS A 6 9.37 -42.34 47.94
CA LYS A 6 8.22 -41.60 48.49
C LYS A 6 7.78 -40.45 47.59
N LEU A 7 6.46 -40.24 47.48
CA LEU A 7 5.83 -39.01 47.01
C LEU A 7 6.25 -37.83 47.91
N LYS A 8 6.61 -36.69 47.30
CA LYS A 8 6.60 -35.38 47.96
C LYS A 8 5.32 -34.64 47.52
N THR A 9 4.50 -34.33 48.50
CA THR A 9 3.31 -33.49 48.44
C THR A 9 3.65 -32.08 47.97
N HIS A 10 2.98 -31.60 46.91
CA HIS A 10 2.96 -30.19 46.54
C HIS A 10 2.39 -29.38 47.71
N ARG A 11 3.15 -28.38 48.17
CA ARG A 11 2.62 -27.31 49.03
C ARG A 11 1.92 -26.31 48.11
N ASN A 12 0.64 -26.09 48.33
CA ASN A 12 -0.12 -24.99 47.74
C ASN A 12 0.61 -23.67 48.03
N LYS A 13 1.03 -22.96 46.99
CA LYS A 13 1.43 -21.57 47.08
C LYS A 13 0.13 -20.75 47.16
N THR A 14 -0.12 -20.18 48.33
CA THR A 14 -1.15 -19.14 48.51
C THR A 14 -0.61 -17.83 47.94
N ASN A 15 -1.32 -17.29 46.94
CA ASN A 15 -1.06 -16.02 46.29
C ASN A 15 -1.35 -14.84 47.26
N PRO A 16 -0.38 -13.99 47.63
CA PRO A 16 -0.55 -12.94 48.64
C PRO A 16 -1.08 -11.59 48.10
N THR A 17 -1.30 -11.43 46.80
CA THR A 17 -1.79 -10.16 46.19
C THR A 17 -3.23 -10.22 45.66
N GLY A 18 -3.87 -11.39 45.61
CA GLY A 18 -5.27 -11.52 45.17
C GLY A 18 -5.55 -11.16 43.70
N LEU A 19 -4.53 -10.86 42.90
CA LEU A 19 -4.61 -10.72 41.45
C LEU A 19 -3.96 -11.94 40.81
N MET A 20 -4.61 -12.52 39.79
CA MET A 20 -4.17 -13.75 39.16
C MET A 20 -3.52 -13.52 37.79
N ASP A 21 -2.68 -14.48 37.42
CA ASP A 21 -1.85 -14.49 36.21
C ASP A 21 -2.72 -14.48 34.94
N VAL A 22 -2.27 -13.89 33.83
CA VAL A 22 -3.01 -13.77 32.56
C VAL A 22 -3.28 -15.14 31.95
N ASN A 23 -2.33 -16.07 32.08
CA ASN A 23 -2.54 -17.48 31.73
C ASN A 23 -3.49 -18.17 32.72
N GLU A 24 -3.50 -17.77 34.00
CA GLU A 24 -4.51 -18.22 34.98
C GLU A 24 -5.89 -17.58 34.72
N LEU A 25 -5.99 -16.43 34.04
CA LEU A 25 -7.25 -15.76 33.67
C LEU A 25 -7.94 -16.48 32.51
N ILE A 26 -7.14 -16.92 31.53
CA ILE A 26 -7.58 -17.84 30.49
C ILE A 26 -7.98 -19.19 31.13
N GLU A 27 -7.16 -19.75 32.04
CA GLU A 27 -7.49 -21.03 32.70
C GLU A 27 -8.65 -20.95 33.72
N GLN A 28 -8.88 -19.82 34.40
CA GLN A 28 -9.97 -19.65 35.37
C GLN A 28 -11.27 -19.16 34.72
N GLY A 29 -11.23 -18.44 33.60
CA GLY A 29 -12.39 -18.28 32.71
C GLY A 29 -12.90 -19.62 32.16
N LEU A 30 -11.98 -20.59 32.03
CA LEU A 30 -12.24 -21.98 31.66
C LEU A 30 -12.42 -22.93 32.87
N GLY A 31 -12.21 -22.44 34.10
CA GLY A 31 -12.03 -23.25 35.31
C GLY A 31 -13.24 -23.35 36.25
N GLY A 32 -14.32 -22.64 35.93
CA GLY A 32 -15.57 -22.64 36.69
C GLY A 32 -16.71 -23.28 35.91
N SER A 33 -16.88 -24.59 36.11
CA SER A 33 -17.86 -25.50 35.45
C SER A 33 -17.37 -26.12 34.15
N GLU A 34 -17.54 -27.44 34.07
CA GLU A 34 -17.38 -28.25 32.86
C GLU A 34 -18.29 -27.69 31.75
N LYS A 35 -17.80 -26.73 30.95
CA LYS A 35 -18.45 -26.28 29.71
C LYS A 35 -17.54 -26.60 28.54
N SER A 36 -17.96 -27.58 27.75
CA SER A 36 -17.32 -28.01 26.52
C SER A 36 -17.57 -27.00 25.40
N GLY A 37 -16.91 -25.85 25.46
CA GLY A 37 -17.08 -24.79 24.46
C GLY A 37 -15.77 -24.25 23.91
N THR A 38 -15.84 -23.64 22.73
CA THR A 38 -14.69 -22.98 22.09
C THR A 38 -14.39 -21.62 22.74
N PRO A 39 -13.19 -21.02 22.53
CA PRO A 39 -12.87 -19.71 23.09
C PRO A 39 -13.87 -18.61 22.71
N VAL A 40 -14.41 -18.65 21.48
CA VAL A 40 -15.41 -17.68 21.03
C VAL A 40 -16.76 -17.88 21.73
N GLU A 41 -17.17 -19.12 22.01
CA GLU A 41 -18.41 -19.39 22.76
C GLU A 41 -18.33 -18.85 24.18
N ALA A 42 -17.18 -18.98 24.85
CA ALA A 42 -16.96 -18.40 26.18
C ALA A 42 -17.03 -16.86 26.16
N ILE A 43 -16.50 -16.22 25.12
CA ILE A 43 -16.64 -14.77 24.91
C ILE A 43 -18.11 -14.40 24.77
N VAL A 44 -18.87 -15.13 23.94
CA VAL A 44 -20.31 -14.86 23.76
C VAL A 44 -21.06 -14.93 25.10
N GLU A 45 -20.82 -15.95 25.91
CA GLU A 45 -21.44 -16.06 27.24
C GLU A 45 -21.12 -14.85 28.14
N GLN A 46 -19.88 -14.37 28.10
CA GLN A 46 -19.45 -13.19 28.86
C GLN A 46 -20.08 -11.89 28.35
N LEU A 47 -20.19 -11.71 27.03
CA LEU A 47 -20.81 -10.53 26.42
C LEU A 47 -22.32 -10.44 26.69
N GLU A 48 -23.00 -11.58 26.79
CA GLU A 48 -24.43 -11.66 27.08
C GLU A 48 -24.77 -11.52 28.57
N SER A 49 -23.75 -11.53 29.44
CA SER A 49 -23.95 -11.38 30.88
C SER A 49 -24.60 -10.04 31.25
N ALA A 50 -25.40 -10.04 32.31
CA ALA A 50 -25.91 -8.82 32.92
C ALA A 50 -24.84 -8.07 33.76
N VAL A 51 -23.70 -8.71 34.03
CA VAL A 51 -22.62 -8.18 34.88
C VAL A 51 -21.63 -7.39 34.01
N THR A 52 -21.44 -6.11 34.32
CA THR A 52 -20.54 -5.19 33.58
C THR A 52 -19.12 -5.73 33.48
N GLU A 53 -18.58 -6.29 34.56
CA GLU A 53 -17.21 -6.83 34.60
C GLU A 53 -17.04 -8.05 33.68
N GLU A 54 -18.04 -8.93 33.61
CA GLU A 54 -18.01 -10.09 32.71
C GLU A 54 -18.04 -9.65 31.25
N LYS A 55 -18.86 -8.65 30.90
CA LYS A 55 -18.85 -8.06 29.55
C LYS A 55 -17.48 -7.50 29.17
N ILE A 56 -16.86 -6.73 30.07
CA ILE A 56 -15.54 -6.14 29.82
C ILE A 56 -14.49 -7.25 29.63
N CYS A 57 -14.54 -8.32 30.43
CA CYS A 57 -13.65 -9.47 30.28
C CYS A 57 -13.83 -10.16 28.92
N GLY A 58 -15.08 -10.33 28.46
CA GLY A 58 -15.37 -10.85 27.12
C GLY A 58 -14.84 -9.96 26.00
N LEU A 59 -15.00 -8.64 26.12
CA LEU A 59 -14.50 -7.67 25.14
C LEU A 59 -12.97 -7.63 25.09
N GLN A 60 -12.30 -7.73 26.23
CA GLN A 60 -10.85 -7.84 26.31
C GLN A 60 -10.36 -9.13 25.67
N SER A 61 -11.01 -10.25 25.96
CA SER A 61 -10.71 -11.55 25.36
C SER A 61 -10.88 -11.51 23.83
N LEU A 62 -11.94 -10.87 23.33
CA LEU A 62 -12.16 -10.63 21.91
C LEU A 62 -11.03 -9.79 21.30
N ALA A 63 -10.66 -8.68 21.94
CA ALA A 63 -9.59 -7.81 21.49
C ALA A 63 -8.22 -8.51 21.41
N THR A 64 -7.94 -9.43 22.34
CA THR A 64 -6.69 -10.20 22.40
C THR A 64 -6.65 -11.33 21.37
N ILE A 65 -7.75 -12.06 21.16
CA ILE A 65 -7.81 -13.09 20.11
C ILE A 65 -7.47 -12.49 18.75
N CYS A 66 -7.89 -11.24 18.50
CA CYS A 66 -7.59 -10.54 17.25
C CYS A 66 -6.11 -10.20 17.01
N GLN A 67 -5.24 -10.36 18.02
CA GLN A 67 -3.81 -10.10 17.89
C GLN A 67 -3.00 -11.36 17.49
N GLY A 68 -3.62 -12.55 17.54
CA GLY A 68 -3.02 -13.83 17.18
C GLY A 68 -3.52 -14.41 15.84
N GLU A 69 -3.26 -15.69 15.61
CA GLU A 69 -3.88 -16.43 14.50
C GLU A 69 -5.37 -16.69 14.82
N ILE A 70 -6.26 -15.98 14.12
CA ILE A 70 -7.71 -16.01 14.38
C ILE A 70 -8.38 -17.07 13.51
N ASN A 71 -9.26 -17.87 14.11
CA ASN A 71 -10.22 -18.67 13.36
C ASN A 71 -11.41 -17.79 12.93
N VAL A 72 -11.29 -17.10 11.80
CA VAL A 72 -12.32 -16.18 11.29
C VAL A 72 -13.68 -16.87 11.13
N GLY A 73 -13.69 -18.15 10.73
CA GLY A 73 -14.92 -18.94 10.61
C GLY A 73 -15.67 -19.11 11.93
N GLU A 74 -14.95 -19.14 13.05
CA GLU A 74 -15.54 -19.27 14.39
C GLU A 74 -16.13 -17.95 14.89
N LEU A 75 -15.49 -16.81 14.60
CA LEU A 75 -16.06 -15.48 14.86
C LEU A 75 -17.36 -15.28 14.09
N VAL A 76 -17.36 -15.64 12.80
CA VAL A 76 -18.53 -15.54 11.92
C VAL A 76 -19.66 -16.46 12.37
N GLY A 77 -19.35 -17.72 12.72
CA GLY A 77 -20.35 -18.73 13.08
C GLY A 77 -21.10 -18.47 14.40
N ASN A 78 -20.49 -17.75 15.34
CA ASN A 78 -21.04 -17.55 16.69
C ASN A 78 -21.79 -16.21 16.89
N ASN A 79 -21.98 -15.40 15.84
CA ASN A 79 -22.60 -14.07 15.92
C ASN A 79 -21.95 -13.10 16.93
N VAL A 80 -20.70 -13.36 17.36
CA VAL A 80 -20.02 -12.57 18.39
C VAL A 80 -19.89 -11.10 17.99
N ILE A 81 -19.68 -10.82 16.69
CA ILE A 81 -19.58 -9.46 16.14
C ILE A 81 -20.89 -8.70 16.32
N ARG A 82 -22.03 -9.34 16.06
CA ARG A 82 -23.35 -8.71 16.21
C ARG A 82 -23.65 -8.41 17.68
N ILE A 83 -23.34 -9.36 18.57
CA ILE A 83 -23.52 -9.19 20.02
C ILE A 83 -22.64 -8.05 20.52
N ALA A 84 -21.34 -8.07 20.19
CA ALA A 84 -20.41 -7.01 20.55
C ALA A 84 -20.83 -5.64 19.99
N SER A 85 -21.23 -5.56 18.72
CA SER A 85 -21.70 -4.31 18.10
C SER A 85 -22.82 -3.62 18.88
N SER A 86 -23.75 -4.39 19.45
CA SER A 86 -24.85 -3.84 20.26
C SER A 86 -24.37 -3.15 21.55
N LEU A 87 -23.18 -3.52 22.05
CA LEU A 87 -22.60 -2.95 23.26
C LEU A 87 -21.95 -1.56 23.04
N LEU A 88 -21.82 -1.10 21.80
CA LEU A 88 -21.40 0.28 21.49
C LEU A 88 -22.39 1.33 22.02
N VAL A 89 -23.64 0.93 22.29
CA VAL A 89 -24.67 1.78 22.88
C VAL A 89 -25.04 1.38 24.31
N ASP A 90 -24.26 0.51 24.95
CA ASP A 90 -24.46 0.08 26.35
C ASP A 90 -24.52 1.30 27.29
N PRO A 91 -25.35 1.30 28.35
CA PRO A 91 -25.40 2.40 29.31
C PRO A 91 -24.05 2.67 29.99
N ASP A 92 -23.25 1.64 30.24
CA ASP A 92 -21.95 1.77 30.89
C ASP A 92 -20.88 2.29 29.91
N LYS A 93 -20.12 3.30 30.35
CA LYS A 93 -19.10 3.95 29.50
C LYS A 93 -17.87 3.07 29.27
N SER A 94 -17.49 2.25 30.25
CA SER A 94 -16.33 1.37 30.16
C SER A 94 -16.63 0.18 29.26
N VAL A 95 -17.88 -0.31 29.25
CA VAL A 95 -18.33 -1.31 28.26
C VAL A 95 -18.25 -0.74 26.84
N ARG A 96 -18.75 0.49 26.61
CA ARG A 96 -18.63 1.13 25.28
C ARG A 96 -17.18 1.31 24.84
N HIS A 97 -16.31 1.75 25.75
CA HIS A 97 -14.88 1.92 25.49
C HIS A 97 -14.23 0.60 25.07
N ALA A 98 -14.39 -0.46 25.86
CA ALA A 98 -13.86 -1.78 25.57
C ALA A 98 -14.44 -2.34 24.26
N THR A 99 -15.71 -2.07 23.97
CA THR A 99 -16.37 -2.51 22.74
C THR A 99 -15.77 -1.84 21.52
N ALA A 100 -15.62 -0.51 21.53
CA ALA A 100 -15.03 0.23 20.43
C ALA A 100 -13.59 -0.22 20.15
N GLY A 101 -12.79 -0.44 21.20
CA GLY A 101 -11.43 -0.97 21.08
C GLY A 101 -11.38 -2.39 20.50
N ALA A 102 -12.23 -3.30 20.99
CA ALA A 102 -12.29 -4.68 20.51
C ALA A 102 -12.69 -4.74 19.04
N LEU A 103 -13.77 -4.05 18.65
CA LEU A 103 -14.24 -4.02 17.26
C LEU A 103 -13.25 -3.33 16.32
N ARG A 104 -12.52 -2.30 16.80
CA ARG A 104 -11.43 -1.69 16.02
C ARG A 104 -10.30 -2.68 15.75
N ASN A 105 -9.97 -3.58 16.68
CA ASN A 105 -8.98 -4.63 16.43
C ASN A 105 -9.52 -5.68 15.45
N VAL A 106 -10.80 -6.04 15.55
CA VAL A 106 -11.47 -6.94 14.60
C VAL A 106 -11.40 -6.38 13.18
N SER A 107 -11.65 -5.08 13.00
CA SER A 107 -11.64 -4.46 11.66
C SER A 107 -10.26 -4.31 11.02
N VAL A 108 -9.17 -4.59 11.74
CA VAL A 108 -7.80 -4.60 11.16
C VAL A 108 -7.46 -5.97 10.56
N VAL A 109 -8.23 -7.01 10.87
CA VAL A 109 -7.91 -8.40 10.49
C VAL A 109 -7.95 -8.60 8.96
N SER A 110 -9.05 -8.20 8.31
CA SER A 110 -9.18 -8.26 6.86
C SER A 110 -10.35 -7.41 6.34
N VAL A 111 -10.33 -7.09 5.04
CA VAL A 111 -11.40 -6.35 4.35
C VAL A 111 -12.71 -7.14 4.37
N GLU A 112 -12.65 -8.45 4.14
CA GLU A 112 -13.82 -9.34 4.14
C GLU A 112 -14.48 -9.37 5.52
N LEU A 113 -13.70 -9.25 6.60
CA LEU A 113 -14.25 -9.17 7.94
C LEU A 113 -14.92 -7.83 8.19
N CYS A 114 -14.39 -6.72 7.67
CA CYS A 114 -15.07 -5.42 7.70
C CYS A 114 -16.42 -5.46 6.97
N GLU A 115 -16.47 -6.05 5.77
CA GLU A 115 -17.73 -6.25 5.03
C GLU A 115 -18.73 -7.07 5.86
N PHE A 116 -18.28 -8.17 6.45
CA PHE A 116 -19.11 -8.99 7.33
C PHE A 116 -19.59 -8.22 8.58
N MET A 117 -18.75 -7.36 9.18
CA MET A 117 -19.17 -6.51 10.30
C MET A 117 -20.30 -5.55 9.89
N VAL A 118 -20.24 -4.99 8.68
CA VAL A 118 -21.30 -4.14 8.12
C VAL A 118 -22.58 -4.94 7.92
N ASP A 119 -22.50 -6.16 7.38
CA ASP A 119 -23.64 -7.08 7.26
C ASP A 119 -24.27 -7.43 8.62
N GLN A 120 -23.47 -7.44 9.69
CA GLN A 120 -23.92 -7.63 11.07
C GLN A 120 -24.42 -6.35 11.76
N ASP A 121 -24.66 -5.28 11.00
CA ASP A 121 -25.21 -4.01 11.47
C ASP A 121 -24.32 -3.29 12.52
N VAL A 122 -22.99 -3.35 12.37
CA VAL A 122 -22.08 -2.59 13.25
C VAL A 122 -22.25 -1.07 13.11
N LEU A 123 -22.64 -0.60 11.93
CA LEU A 123 -22.70 0.83 11.60
C LEU A 123 -23.81 1.55 12.37
N THR A 124 -24.97 0.94 12.56
CA THR A 124 -26.08 1.56 13.30
C THR A 124 -25.69 1.97 14.73
N PRO A 125 -25.18 1.07 15.60
CA PRO A 125 -24.77 1.43 16.95
C PRO A 125 -23.49 2.27 16.97
N LEU A 126 -22.58 2.11 15.99
CA LEU A 126 -21.38 2.94 15.87
C LEU A 126 -21.69 4.40 15.55
N LEU A 127 -22.52 4.65 14.53
CA LEU A 127 -22.94 5.99 14.16
C LEU A 127 -23.76 6.62 15.29
N ALA A 128 -24.63 5.86 15.95
CA ALA A 128 -25.37 6.34 17.13
C ALA A 128 -24.45 6.76 18.28
N LEU A 129 -23.33 6.05 18.51
CA LEU A 129 -22.30 6.43 19.48
C LEU A 129 -21.62 7.74 19.05
N LEU A 130 -21.17 7.83 17.79
CA LEU A 130 -20.46 9.00 17.28
C LEU A 130 -21.33 10.27 17.30
N THR A 131 -22.63 10.16 17.03
CA THR A 131 -23.57 11.30 17.11
C THR A 131 -23.62 11.91 18.52
N ARG A 132 -23.27 11.18 19.59
CA ARG A 132 -23.30 11.73 20.97
C ARG A 132 -22.25 12.82 21.20
N TYR A 133 -21.13 12.82 20.48
CA TYR A 133 -20.03 13.76 20.69
C TYR A 133 -20.33 15.16 20.16
N PRO A 134 -20.88 15.33 18.94
CA PRO A 134 -21.29 16.64 18.45
C PRO A 134 -22.53 17.23 19.14
N SER A 135 -23.42 16.38 19.68
CA SER A 135 -24.81 16.72 20.03
C SER A 135 -25.01 17.87 21.03
N ASN A 136 -23.99 18.28 21.79
CA ASN A 136 -24.12 19.31 22.84
C ASN A 136 -23.17 20.51 22.67
N GLY A 137 -22.31 20.55 21.65
CA GLY A 137 -21.35 21.64 21.41
C GLY A 137 -20.39 21.96 22.58
N GLN A 138 -20.31 21.09 23.59
CA GLN A 138 -19.61 21.32 24.86
C GLN A 138 -18.55 20.25 25.17
N TRP A 139 -18.53 19.13 24.44
CA TRP A 139 -17.51 18.12 24.69
C TRP A 139 -16.18 18.56 24.08
N THR A 140 -15.14 18.57 24.91
CA THR A 140 -13.75 18.70 24.50
C THR A 140 -12.95 17.63 25.22
N PRO A 141 -11.96 17.00 24.57
CA PRO A 141 -11.16 15.98 25.21
C PRO A 141 -10.31 16.54 26.33
N THR A 142 -10.02 15.71 27.34
CA THR A 142 -9.08 16.05 28.40
C THR A 142 -7.81 15.23 28.26
N PHE A 143 -6.67 15.91 28.42
CA PHE A 143 -5.34 15.33 28.25
C PHE A 143 -4.58 15.38 29.57
N ASP A 144 -4.18 14.21 30.07
CA ASP A 144 -3.39 14.11 31.29
C ASP A 144 -1.91 14.35 31.00
N LYS A 145 -1.46 15.59 31.24
CA LYS A 145 -0.06 16.01 31.01
C LYS A 145 0.95 15.21 31.82
N ASN A 146 0.54 14.60 32.94
CA ASN A 146 1.42 13.77 33.77
C ASN A 146 1.50 12.33 33.28
N MET A 147 0.62 11.95 32.34
CA MET A 147 0.53 10.61 31.75
C MET A 147 0.70 10.70 30.23
N GLN A 148 1.74 11.40 29.76
CA GLN A 148 2.08 11.53 28.34
C GLN A 148 0.93 12.03 27.44
N ASN A 149 0.11 12.96 27.95
CA ASN A 149 -1.10 13.46 27.27
C ASN A 149 -2.11 12.35 26.93
N GLN A 150 -2.22 11.30 27.75
CA GLN A 150 -3.26 10.30 27.61
C GLN A 150 -4.64 10.96 27.71
N MET A 151 -5.55 10.52 26.83
CA MET A 151 -6.95 10.95 26.84
C MET A 151 -7.71 10.34 28.02
N ASP A 152 -8.73 11.04 28.50
CA ASP A 152 -9.74 10.41 29.35
C ASP A 152 -10.52 9.32 28.58
N GLU A 153 -11.12 8.38 29.31
CA GLU A 153 -11.85 7.23 28.74
C GLU A 153 -12.94 7.64 27.73
N HIS A 154 -13.66 8.74 27.96
CA HIS A 154 -14.72 9.18 27.05
C HIS A 154 -14.12 9.64 25.72
N SER A 155 -13.00 10.35 25.78
CA SER A 155 -12.25 10.81 24.61
C SER A 155 -11.51 9.68 23.90
N ASP A 156 -10.95 8.71 24.62
CA ASP A 156 -10.34 7.55 23.98
C ASP A 156 -11.39 6.68 23.29
N THR A 157 -12.60 6.53 23.88
CA THR A 157 -13.73 5.85 23.23
C THR A 157 -14.07 6.50 21.87
N PHE A 158 -14.05 7.84 21.79
CA PHE A 158 -14.25 8.54 20.52
C PHE A 158 -13.20 8.16 19.50
N LEU A 159 -11.92 8.18 19.90
CA LEU A 159 -10.81 7.82 19.03
C LEU A 159 -10.91 6.37 18.53
N GLN A 160 -11.25 5.41 19.41
CA GLN A 160 -11.47 4.02 19.00
C GLN A 160 -12.64 3.90 18.01
N ALA A 161 -13.74 4.61 18.24
CA ALA A 161 -14.90 4.61 17.35
C ALA A 161 -14.62 5.25 15.98
N VAL A 162 -13.85 6.34 15.95
CA VAL A 162 -13.41 6.97 14.68
C VAL A 162 -12.47 6.04 13.92
N ASN A 163 -11.53 5.38 14.58
CA ASN A 163 -10.64 4.41 13.94
C ASN A 163 -11.40 3.20 13.41
N LEU A 164 -12.41 2.71 14.14
CA LEU A 164 -13.30 1.67 13.63
C LEU A 164 -14.04 2.13 12.37
N LEU A 165 -14.65 3.32 12.41
CA LEU A 165 -15.35 3.89 11.25
C LEU A 165 -14.41 4.06 10.06
N TRP A 166 -13.20 4.54 10.29
CA TRP A 166 -12.17 4.69 9.26
C TRP A 166 -11.88 3.35 8.58
N ASN A 167 -11.56 2.30 9.34
CA ASN A 167 -11.28 0.97 8.78
C ASN A 167 -12.47 0.43 7.95
N LEU A 168 -13.71 0.64 8.43
CA LEU A 168 -14.91 0.20 7.71
C LEU A 168 -15.12 0.98 6.40
N CYS A 169 -14.96 2.31 6.42
CA CYS A 169 -15.09 3.15 5.23
C CYS A 169 -13.99 2.88 4.19
N GLU A 170 -12.79 2.52 4.62
CA GLU A 170 -11.69 2.11 3.73
C GLU A 170 -11.95 0.73 3.10
N SER A 171 -12.73 -0.12 3.79
CA SER A 171 -12.97 -1.51 3.35
C SER A 171 -14.20 -1.68 2.47
N THR A 172 -15.26 -0.86 2.64
CA THR A 172 -16.50 -1.05 1.88
C THR A 172 -17.26 0.25 1.59
N SER A 173 -17.82 0.32 0.37
CA SER A 173 -18.64 1.46 -0.07
C SER A 173 -19.96 1.58 0.71
N ASP A 174 -20.47 0.50 1.29
CA ASP A 174 -21.68 0.52 2.13
C ASP A 174 -21.45 1.31 3.42
N ALA A 175 -20.28 1.18 4.04
CA ALA A 175 -19.89 1.98 5.20
C ALA A 175 -19.76 3.47 4.85
N LEU A 176 -19.13 3.77 3.71
CA LEU A 176 -19.00 5.14 3.20
C LEU A 176 -20.39 5.77 2.93
N ASN A 177 -21.29 5.02 2.31
CA ASN A 177 -22.67 5.46 2.05
C ASN A 177 -23.45 5.73 3.34
N ALA A 178 -23.34 4.84 4.33
CA ALA A 178 -23.96 5.04 5.64
C ALA A 178 -23.41 6.29 6.35
N PHE A 179 -22.09 6.50 6.31
CA PHE A 179 -21.47 7.71 6.87
C PHE A 179 -21.97 8.98 6.18
N ASN A 180 -22.04 9.00 4.84
CA ASN A 180 -22.57 10.13 4.08
C ASN A 180 -24.03 10.47 4.50
N GLN A 181 -24.86 9.45 4.76
CA GLN A 181 -26.25 9.63 5.20
C GLN A 181 -26.38 10.09 6.66
N SER A 182 -25.37 9.82 7.50
CA SER A 182 -25.38 10.19 8.94
C SER A 182 -25.24 11.69 9.21
N GLN A 183 -24.82 12.48 8.21
CA GLN A 183 -24.54 13.92 8.34
C GLN A 183 -23.49 14.26 9.41
N LEU A 184 -22.59 13.33 9.74
CA LEU A 184 -21.52 13.54 10.73
C LEU A 184 -20.31 14.30 10.16
N LEU A 185 -20.18 14.41 8.84
CA LEU A 185 -18.99 14.97 8.18
C LEU A 185 -18.65 16.40 8.62
N GLU A 186 -19.65 17.28 8.73
CA GLU A 186 -19.44 18.67 9.19
C GLU A 186 -18.86 18.70 10.60
N ASN A 187 -19.34 17.81 11.49
CA ASN A 187 -18.80 17.69 12.84
C ASN A 187 -17.36 17.17 12.82
N PHE A 188 -17.03 16.24 11.92
CA PHE A 188 -15.66 15.74 11.78
C PHE A 188 -14.69 16.85 11.38
N VAL A 189 -15.11 17.81 10.56
CA VAL A 189 -14.28 18.98 10.25
C VAL A 189 -13.99 19.80 11.52
N THR A 190 -14.95 19.97 12.43
CA THR A 190 -14.72 20.71 13.69
C THR A 190 -13.64 20.06 14.56
N PHE A 191 -13.53 18.73 14.50
CA PHE A 191 -12.53 17.96 15.24
C PHE A 191 -11.10 18.07 14.66
N LEU A 192 -10.92 18.74 13.52
CA LEU A 192 -9.60 19.08 12.98
C LEU A 192 -8.91 20.24 13.72
N ASN A 193 -9.62 20.96 14.59
CA ASN A 193 -8.99 21.97 15.44
C ASN A 193 -8.10 21.30 16.50
N TYR A 194 -6.85 21.04 16.12
CA TYR A 194 -5.90 20.29 16.94
C TYR A 194 -5.55 20.96 18.28
N ASN A 195 -5.76 22.28 18.41
CA ASN A 195 -5.57 22.99 19.68
C ASN A 195 -6.60 22.59 20.73
N VAL A 196 -7.77 22.14 20.29
CA VAL A 196 -8.87 21.69 21.16
C VAL A 196 -8.90 20.17 21.23
N TYR A 197 -8.83 19.51 20.09
CA TYR A 197 -9.08 18.08 19.99
C TYR A 197 -7.80 17.24 19.94
N GLY A 198 -6.61 17.83 19.87
CA GLY A 198 -5.36 17.07 19.73
C GLY A 198 -5.05 16.71 18.28
N LEU A 199 -3.85 16.16 18.06
CA LEU A 199 -3.35 15.83 16.73
C LEU A 199 -3.99 14.52 16.23
N GLU A 200 -4.39 14.53 14.95
CA GLU A 200 -4.73 13.34 14.14
C GLU A 200 -6.00 12.53 14.47
N ILE A 201 -6.88 12.96 15.40
CA ILE A 201 -8.03 12.11 15.79
C ILE A 201 -8.94 11.71 14.63
N VAL A 202 -9.21 12.63 13.70
CA VAL A 202 -10.21 12.44 12.62
C VAL A 202 -9.65 12.61 11.22
N ALA A 203 -8.43 13.12 11.09
CA ALA A 203 -7.89 13.54 9.80
C ALA A 203 -7.64 12.37 8.84
N GLN A 204 -7.24 11.19 9.36
CA GLN A 204 -7.07 9.97 8.56
C GLN A 204 -8.41 9.46 8.03
N CYS A 205 -9.43 9.41 8.90
CA CYS A 205 -10.79 9.08 8.48
C CYS A 205 -11.30 10.06 7.41
N LEU A 206 -11.05 11.36 7.59
CA LEU A 206 -11.46 12.39 6.62
C LEU A 206 -10.77 12.25 5.27
N LEU A 207 -9.50 11.83 5.25
CA LEU A 207 -8.78 11.54 4.01
C LEU A 207 -9.50 10.43 3.23
N VAL A 208 -9.77 9.29 3.87
CA VAL A 208 -10.46 8.15 3.24
C VAL A 208 -11.86 8.53 2.74
N VAL A 209 -12.70 9.17 3.57
CA VAL A 209 -14.07 9.52 3.14
C VAL A 209 -14.10 10.66 2.11
N SER A 210 -12.98 11.34 1.87
CA SER A 210 -12.84 12.36 0.83
C SER A 210 -12.40 11.80 -0.51
N GLU A 211 -11.84 10.60 -0.54
CA GLU A 211 -11.38 9.95 -1.76
C GLU A 211 -12.57 9.53 -2.63
N ASP A 212 -12.57 9.98 -3.89
CA ASP A 212 -13.59 9.69 -4.90
C ASP A 212 -15.06 9.85 -4.43
N ASN A 213 -15.32 10.81 -3.54
CA ASN A 213 -16.62 11.00 -2.90
C ASN A 213 -17.17 12.41 -3.09
N ALA A 214 -17.92 12.61 -4.18
CA ALA A 214 -18.57 13.89 -4.48
C ALA A 214 -19.50 14.43 -3.38
N SER A 215 -20.04 13.56 -2.52
CA SER A 215 -20.89 13.99 -1.40
C SER A 215 -20.09 14.72 -0.33
N SER A 216 -18.88 14.23 -0.02
CA SER A 216 -18.01 14.86 0.97
C SER A 216 -17.34 16.12 0.43
N TRP A 217 -16.98 16.16 -0.85
CA TRP A 217 -16.38 17.33 -1.50
C TRP A 217 -17.20 18.61 -1.33
N ARG A 218 -18.53 18.51 -1.45
CA ARG A 218 -19.43 19.67 -1.28
C ARG A 218 -19.38 20.26 0.13
N VAL A 219 -19.29 19.40 1.14
CA VAL A 219 -19.21 19.83 2.54
C VAL A 219 -17.82 20.41 2.81
N LEU A 220 -16.76 19.69 2.43
CA LEU A 220 -15.37 20.09 2.65
C LEU A 220 -15.03 21.41 1.95
N ALA A 221 -15.59 21.69 0.77
CA ALA A 221 -15.41 22.96 0.06
C ALA A 221 -15.85 24.18 0.90
N ASN A 222 -16.86 24.03 1.76
CA ASN A 222 -17.32 25.10 2.66
C ASN A 222 -16.37 25.34 3.85
N HIS A 223 -15.42 24.43 4.09
CA HIS A 223 -14.43 24.49 5.17
C HIS A 223 -12.99 24.63 4.65
N GLY A 224 -12.84 25.21 3.44
CA GLY A 224 -11.54 25.43 2.84
C GLY A 224 -10.61 26.27 3.72
N SER A 225 -11.14 27.25 4.47
CA SER A 225 -10.32 28.08 5.37
C SER A 225 -9.69 27.27 6.51
N GLU A 226 -10.44 26.36 7.11
CA GLU A 226 -10.01 25.51 8.20
C GLU A 226 -8.93 24.54 7.71
N LEU A 227 -9.15 23.89 6.57
CA LEU A 227 -8.17 22.99 5.96
C LEU A 227 -6.90 23.74 5.53
N THR A 228 -7.01 24.89 4.88
CA THR A 228 -5.86 25.68 4.45
C THR A 228 -5.08 26.24 5.64
N SER A 229 -5.74 26.53 6.78
CA SER A 229 -5.04 26.93 8.01
C SER A 229 -4.11 25.84 8.54
N LEU A 230 -4.48 24.56 8.35
CA LEU A 230 -3.65 23.42 8.74
C LEU A 230 -2.39 23.30 7.87
N LEU A 231 -2.41 23.75 6.62
CA LEU A 231 -1.21 23.81 5.77
C LEU A 231 -0.16 24.78 6.31
N ALA A 232 -0.57 25.76 7.10
CA ALA A 232 0.28 26.82 7.62
C ALA A 232 0.82 26.56 9.03
N ILE A 233 0.56 25.40 9.64
CA ILE A 233 1.03 25.12 11.00
C ILE A 233 2.55 25.00 11.08
N ASP A 234 3.10 25.49 12.18
CA ASP A 234 4.49 25.28 12.55
C ASP A 234 4.69 23.81 12.93
N VAL A 235 5.55 23.12 12.18
CA VAL A 235 5.86 21.71 12.44
C VAL A 235 6.92 21.61 13.51
N ALA A 236 6.52 21.09 14.67
CA ALA A 236 7.40 20.86 15.82
C ALA A 236 7.86 19.40 15.92
N ASP A 237 7.07 18.46 15.41
CA ASP A 237 7.27 17.01 15.50
C ASP A 237 6.61 16.26 14.32
N ASN A 238 6.75 14.94 14.27
CA ASN A 238 6.17 14.16 13.17
C ASN A 238 4.63 14.08 13.23
N SER A 239 4.01 14.38 14.38
CA SER A 239 2.54 14.38 14.52
C SER A 239 1.92 15.63 13.88
N SER A 240 2.52 16.80 14.13
CA SER A 240 2.18 18.05 13.45
C SER A 240 2.54 17.99 11.96
N LEU A 241 3.65 17.33 11.59
CA LEU A 241 3.97 17.08 10.18
C LEU A 241 2.87 16.28 9.49
N MET A 242 2.48 15.15 10.07
CA MET A 242 1.48 14.24 9.52
C MET A 242 0.10 14.90 9.45
N LEU A 243 -0.34 15.67 10.45
CA LEU A 243 -1.58 16.46 10.36
C LEU A 243 -1.54 17.44 9.19
N ARG A 244 -0.44 18.17 9.00
CA ARG A 244 -0.27 19.11 7.89
C ARG A 244 -0.37 18.39 6.53
N THR A 245 0.26 17.22 6.42
CA THR A 245 0.22 16.40 5.21
C THR A 245 -1.19 15.84 4.94
N LEU A 246 -1.89 15.36 5.96
CA LEU A 246 -3.28 14.91 5.84
C LEU A 246 -4.20 16.03 5.35
N ALA A 247 -4.03 17.26 5.86
CA ALA A 247 -4.78 18.41 5.36
C ALA A 247 -4.50 18.69 3.88
N ALA A 248 -3.25 18.57 3.43
CA ALA A 248 -2.88 18.69 2.02
C ALA A 248 -3.52 17.59 1.17
N ALA A 249 -3.60 16.36 1.68
CA ALA A 249 -4.24 15.24 0.99
C ALA A 249 -5.76 15.43 0.88
N ILE A 250 -6.43 15.84 1.95
CA ILE A 250 -7.88 16.14 1.94
C ILE A 250 -8.18 17.29 0.95
N ILE A 251 -7.35 18.34 0.92
CA ILE A 251 -7.47 19.41 -0.08
C ILE A 251 -7.25 18.86 -1.50
N GLY A 252 -6.26 17.98 -1.67
CA GLY A 252 -5.96 17.31 -2.93
C GLY A 252 -7.12 16.49 -3.48
N ASN A 253 -7.88 15.83 -2.61
CA ASN A 253 -9.05 15.04 -3.00
C ASN A 253 -10.26 15.90 -3.39
N VAL A 254 -10.31 17.18 -3.03
CA VAL A 254 -11.46 18.07 -3.31
C VAL A 254 -11.11 19.00 -4.49
N PRO A 255 -11.64 18.77 -5.71
CA PRO A 255 -11.15 19.45 -6.92
C PRO A 255 -11.16 20.98 -6.84
N VAL A 256 -12.23 21.57 -6.27
CA VAL A 256 -12.34 23.04 -6.13
C VAL A 256 -11.29 23.60 -5.17
N LEU A 257 -10.97 22.87 -4.10
CA LEU A 257 -9.97 23.29 -3.13
C LEU A 257 -8.57 23.11 -3.68
N LEU A 258 -8.28 21.96 -4.31
CA LEU A 258 -7.00 21.70 -4.98
C LEU A 258 -6.71 22.81 -5.98
N ASN A 259 -7.62 23.08 -6.93
CA ASN A 259 -7.46 24.13 -7.94
C ASN A 259 -7.14 25.51 -7.35
N SER A 260 -7.67 25.80 -6.16
CA SER A 260 -7.46 27.09 -5.48
C SER A 260 -6.16 27.13 -4.67
N HIS A 261 -5.58 25.98 -4.30
CA HIS A 261 -4.48 25.87 -3.35
C HIS A 261 -3.32 24.96 -3.81
N THR A 262 -3.25 24.59 -5.10
CA THR A 262 -2.24 23.67 -5.66
C THR A 262 -0.82 24.05 -5.23
N SER A 263 -0.46 25.33 -5.31
CA SER A 263 0.88 25.79 -4.91
C SER A 263 1.17 25.52 -3.42
N GLN A 264 0.21 25.77 -2.53
CA GLN A 264 0.37 25.52 -1.09
C GLN A 264 0.47 24.03 -0.78
N VAL A 265 -0.31 23.20 -1.49
CA VAL A 265 -0.25 21.74 -1.42
C VAL A 265 1.14 21.24 -1.84
N LEU A 266 1.67 21.70 -2.98
CA LEU A 266 2.99 21.30 -3.47
C LEU A 266 4.12 21.76 -2.53
N ILE A 267 4.02 22.95 -1.94
CA ILE A 267 4.96 23.41 -0.90
C ILE A 267 4.89 22.50 0.33
N CYS A 268 3.69 22.09 0.75
CA CYS A 268 3.52 21.16 1.87
C CYS A 268 4.14 19.79 1.57
N VAL A 269 3.90 19.24 0.39
CA VAL A 269 4.52 17.99 -0.10
C VAL A 269 6.04 18.11 -0.04
N SER A 270 6.59 19.18 -0.60
CA SER A 270 8.04 19.44 -0.63
C SER A 270 8.67 19.49 0.76
N LYS A 271 8.03 20.18 1.71
CA LYS A 271 8.48 20.24 3.12
C LYS A 271 8.37 18.89 3.84
N THR A 272 7.37 18.09 3.48
CA THR A 272 7.17 16.75 4.07
C THR A 272 8.27 15.78 3.63
N LEU A 273 8.64 15.82 2.35
CA LEU A 273 9.69 14.97 1.78
C LEU A 273 11.11 15.39 2.19
N GLU A 274 11.30 16.64 2.67
CA GLU A 274 12.60 17.20 3.07
C GLU A 274 13.25 16.46 4.25
N THR A 275 12.46 15.97 5.21
CA THR A 275 12.98 15.22 6.36
C THR A 275 13.64 13.89 5.94
N ASN A 276 14.83 13.61 6.46
CA ASN A 276 15.55 12.36 6.15
C ASN A 276 15.09 11.18 7.04
N HIS A 277 14.20 10.34 6.51
CA HIS A 277 13.70 9.15 7.22
C HIS A 277 14.80 8.13 7.57
N ARG A 278 15.90 8.05 6.80
CA ARG A 278 16.99 7.10 7.07
C ARG A 278 17.71 7.42 8.37
N SER A 279 17.89 8.72 8.65
CA SER A 279 18.45 9.18 9.91
C SER A 279 17.53 8.84 11.08
N ALA A 280 16.22 9.08 10.91
CA ALA A 280 15.22 8.72 11.93
C ALA A 280 15.19 7.21 12.20
N LEU A 281 15.24 6.38 11.15
CA LEU A 281 15.32 4.92 11.28
C LEU A 281 16.63 4.45 11.91
N GLY A 282 17.77 5.09 11.60
CA GLY A 282 19.04 4.80 12.24
C GLY A 282 19.03 5.07 13.74
N ASN A 283 18.37 6.16 14.17
CA ASN A 283 18.20 6.48 15.58
C ASN A 283 17.25 5.48 16.26
N LEU A 284 16.11 5.19 15.64
CA LEU A 284 15.16 4.20 16.16
C LEU A 284 15.81 2.83 16.34
N THR A 285 16.48 2.30 15.31
CA THR A 285 17.13 0.99 15.37
C THR A 285 18.28 0.92 16.37
N SER A 286 18.88 2.05 16.74
CA SER A 286 19.85 2.12 17.83
C SER A 286 19.22 1.97 19.23
N MET A 287 17.91 2.18 19.34
CA MET A 287 17.13 2.04 20.59
C MET A 287 16.44 0.68 20.71
N LEU A 288 16.23 -0.01 19.59
CA LEU A 288 15.57 -1.32 19.57
C LEU A 288 16.49 -2.39 20.18
N PRO A 289 15.93 -3.36 20.92
CA PRO A 289 16.72 -4.48 21.43
C PRO A 289 17.24 -5.33 20.27
N LEU A 290 18.52 -5.73 20.37
CA LEU A 290 19.23 -6.56 19.38
C LEU A 290 18.85 -8.05 19.45
N GLU A 291 18.15 -8.46 20.52
CA GLU A 291 17.58 -9.80 20.65
C GLU A 291 16.08 -9.66 20.91
N PRO A 292 15.23 -10.50 20.27
CA PRO A 292 13.82 -10.53 20.61
C PRO A 292 13.70 -10.94 22.08
N GLN A 293 13.34 -9.99 22.93
CA GLN A 293 12.75 -10.34 24.21
C GLN A 293 11.49 -11.13 23.86
N LYS A 294 11.54 -12.46 24.00
CA LYS A 294 10.30 -13.14 24.38
C LYS A 294 9.76 -12.35 25.55
N ASP A 295 8.48 -12.03 25.55
CA ASP A 295 7.73 -11.51 26.70
C ASP A 295 7.82 -12.51 27.87
N VAL A 296 9.02 -12.71 28.39
CA VAL A 296 9.24 -13.11 29.75
C VAL A 296 9.09 -11.77 30.44
N VAL A 297 7.89 -11.51 30.92
CA VAL A 297 7.68 -10.52 31.97
C VAL A 297 8.67 -10.94 33.06
N ASP A 298 9.85 -10.33 33.09
CA ASP A 298 10.77 -10.44 34.22
C ASP A 298 10.05 -9.73 35.36
N LEU A 299 9.20 -10.49 36.04
CA LEU A 299 8.81 -10.22 37.41
C LEU A 299 10.11 -10.32 38.21
N GLU A 300 10.92 -9.27 38.18
CA GLU A 300 11.88 -9.02 39.24
C GLU A 300 11.07 -8.89 40.52
N VAL A 301 10.89 -10.03 41.19
CA VAL A 301 10.45 -10.11 42.57
C VAL A 301 11.55 -9.46 43.38
N THR A 302 11.45 -8.13 43.51
CA THR A 302 12.04 -7.42 44.63
C THR A 302 11.21 -7.82 45.84
N ASP A 303 11.63 -8.90 46.49
CA ASP A 303 11.16 -9.24 47.84
C ASP A 303 11.29 -7.98 48.72
N ASP A 304 10.21 -7.70 49.46
CA ASP A 304 10.10 -6.73 50.55
C ASP A 304 9.86 -5.23 50.23
N VAL A 305 8.74 -4.91 49.56
CA VAL A 305 8.04 -3.64 49.82
C VAL A 305 6.69 -3.94 50.46
N VAL A 306 6.56 -3.58 51.74
CA VAL A 306 5.31 -3.65 52.50
C VAL A 306 4.27 -2.77 51.79
N PHE A 307 3.18 -3.37 51.31
CA PHE A 307 2.02 -2.63 50.82
C PHE A 307 1.36 -1.96 52.03
N ASP A 308 1.57 -0.66 52.19
CA ASP A 308 0.63 0.19 52.94
C ASP A 308 -0.76 0.07 52.29
N GLU A 309 -1.84 0.29 53.06
CA GLU A 309 -3.23 0.30 52.58
C GLU A 309 -3.41 1.32 51.45
N GLU A 310 -3.16 0.88 50.21
CA GLU A 310 -3.28 1.69 49.02
C GLU A 310 -4.74 1.79 48.62
N THR A 311 -5.22 3.02 48.42
CA THR A 311 -6.61 3.27 47.99
C THR A 311 -6.84 2.79 46.55
N GLU A 312 -8.08 2.46 46.20
CA GLU A 312 -8.47 2.05 44.85
C GLU A 312 -8.03 3.06 43.76
N ALA A 313 -8.09 4.36 44.08
CA ALA A 313 -7.63 5.44 43.20
C ALA A 313 -6.12 5.42 42.96
N GLN A 314 -5.31 5.13 43.99
CA GLN A 314 -3.86 4.99 43.86
C GLN A 314 -3.50 3.73 43.05
N SER A 315 -4.21 2.62 43.29
CA SER A 315 -4.05 1.39 42.50
C SER A 315 -4.40 1.57 41.02
N HIS A 316 -5.48 2.29 40.73
CA HIS A 316 -5.85 2.65 39.36
C HIS A 316 -4.80 3.57 38.70
N GLN A 317 -4.27 4.55 39.44
CA GLN A 317 -3.22 5.44 38.91
C GLN A 317 -1.91 4.71 38.63
N ARG A 318 -1.52 3.75 39.47
CA ARG A 318 -0.34 2.90 39.26
C ARG A 318 -0.51 2.00 38.03
N ARG A 319 -1.67 1.38 37.83
CA ARG A 319 -1.98 0.61 36.61
C ARG A 319 -1.90 1.47 35.35
N ARG A 320 -2.57 2.63 35.33
CA ARG A 320 -2.47 3.60 34.22
C ARG A 320 -1.04 4.02 33.89
N LYS A 321 -0.16 4.09 34.89
CA LYS A 321 1.25 4.43 34.69
C LYS A 321 2.07 3.25 34.15
N ALA A 322 1.74 2.03 34.56
CA ALA A 322 2.35 0.81 34.04
C ALA A 322 1.98 0.56 32.56
N ASP A 323 0.76 0.94 32.16
CA ASP A 323 0.27 0.83 30.78
C ASP A 323 0.76 1.95 29.84
N LEU A 324 1.61 2.87 30.32
CA LEU A 324 2.17 3.91 29.46
C LEU A 324 3.17 3.30 28.47
N PRO A 325 3.15 3.74 27.21
CA PRO A 325 4.11 3.25 26.24
C PRO A 325 5.53 3.63 26.68
N SER A 326 6.45 2.70 26.44
CA SER A 326 7.89 2.90 26.59
C SER A 326 8.40 3.97 25.63
N GLU A 327 9.61 4.48 25.91
CA GLU A 327 10.26 5.45 25.03
C GLU A 327 10.49 4.87 23.61
N GLY A 328 10.82 3.57 23.53
CA GLY A 328 10.95 2.86 22.25
C GLY A 328 9.64 2.82 21.47
N GLU A 329 8.53 2.47 22.10
CA GLU A 329 7.21 2.44 21.45
C GLU A 329 6.75 3.83 20.99
N LEU A 330 7.05 4.86 21.77
CA LEU A 330 6.78 6.25 21.37
C LEU A 330 7.60 6.63 20.13
N GLU A 331 8.88 6.24 20.07
CA GLU A 331 9.72 6.53 18.92
C GLU A 331 9.31 5.71 17.67
N VAL A 332 8.90 4.45 17.84
CA VAL A 332 8.28 3.64 16.76
C VAL A 332 7.06 4.37 16.18
N ARG A 333 6.17 4.88 17.05
CA ARG A 333 5.01 5.67 16.60
C ARG A 333 5.44 6.96 15.91
N ASN A 334 6.43 7.66 16.46
CA ASN A 334 6.95 8.92 15.92
C ASN A 334 7.55 8.75 14.51
N VAL A 335 8.44 7.77 14.31
CA VAL A 335 9.01 7.45 13.00
C VAL A 335 7.94 6.89 12.06
N GLY A 336 7.02 6.09 12.57
CA GLY A 336 5.88 5.60 11.79
C GLY A 336 5.02 6.72 11.20
N ARG A 337 4.81 7.83 11.92
CA ARG A 337 4.11 9.02 11.39
C ARG A 337 4.90 9.71 10.29
N LEU A 338 6.23 9.83 10.44
CA LEU A 338 7.09 10.40 9.39
C LEU A 338 6.99 9.60 8.09
N LEU A 339 7.11 8.27 8.17
CA LEU A 339 7.03 7.39 6.99
C LEU A 339 5.66 7.48 6.32
N GLN A 340 4.58 7.47 7.11
CA GLN A 340 3.23 7.61 6.59
C GLN A 340 2.99 8.98 5.95
N ALA A 341 3.47 10.07 6.55
CA ALA A 341 3.37 11.40 5.96
C ALA A 341 4.12 11.47 4.62
N GLN A 342 5.30 10.89 4.52
CA GLN A 342 6.07 10.88 3.27
C GLN A 342 5.42 10.01 2.19
N ARG A 343 4.81 8.88 2.58
CA ARG A 343 3.99 8.05 1.70
C ARG A 343 2.82 8.86 1.11
N ILE A 344 2.02 9.49 1.98
CA ILE A 344 0.87 10.31 1.56
C ILE A 344 1.33 11.47 0.67
N ALA A 345 2.46 12.10 0.97
CA ALA A 345 3.01 13.17 0.14
C ALA A 345 3.34 12.71 -1.29
N ALA A 346 3.84 11.47 -1.47
CA ALA A 346 4.06 10.89 -2.78
C ALA A 346 2.74 10.53 -3.50
N GLU A 347 1.74 10.05 -2.77
CA GLU A 347 0.38 9.78 -3.31
C GLU A 347 -0.30 11.06 -3.80
N ILE A 348 -0.23 12.15 -3.02
CA ILE A 348 -0.72 13.49 -3.44
C ILE A 348 -0.08 13.90 -4.76
N LEU A 349 1.26 13.81 -4.87
CA LEU A 349 1.93 14.23 -6.08
C LEU A 349 1.58 13.35 -7.28
N THR A 350 1.43 12.04 -7.04
CA THR A 350 0.96 11.10 -8.08
C THR A 350 -0.37 11.55 -8.62
N ASN A 351 -1.36 11.80 -7.75
CA ASN A 351 -2.70 12.23 -8.15
C ASN A 351 -2.71 13.57 -8.91
N ILE A 352 -1.88 14.54 -8.49
CA ILE A 352 -1.76 15.84 -9.17
C ILE A 352 -1.15 15.70 -10.57
N CYS A 353 -0.25 14.72 -10.78
CA CYS A 353 0.49 14.55 -12.03
C CYS A 353 -0.10 13.51 -12.98
N SER A 354 -1.17 12.80 -12.57
CA SER A 354 -1.91 11.90 -13.45
C SER A 354 -2.69 12.72 -14.48
N SER A 355 -2.50 12.45 -15.77
CA SER A 355 -3.30 13.06 -16.84
C SER A 355 -4.61 12.28 -17.03
N GLU A 356 -5.75 12.98 -17.14
CA GLU A 356 -7.07 12.35 -17.35
C GLU A 356 -7.19 11.61 -18.70
N ASP A 357 -6.24 11.81 -19.61
CA ASP A 357 -6.26 11.26 -20.97
C ASP A 357 -5.92 9.76 -21.04
N ASP A 358 -5.41 9.15 -19.96
CA ASP A 358 -5.11 7.71 -19.93
C ASP A 358 -6.37 6.83 -19.81
N TRP A 359 -7.55 7.41 -19.57
CA TRP A 359 -8.80 6.66 -19.30
C TRP A 359 -9.98 6.95 -20.23
N GLN A 360 -9.89 7.93 -21.14
CA GLN A 360 -10.97 8.23 -22.09
C GLN A 360 -10.81 7.46 -23.41
N SER A 361 -10.81 6.14 -23.34
CA SER A 361 -11.41 5.33 -24.41
C SER A 361 -12.71 4.74 -23.89
N GLU A 362 -13.62 5.62 -23.45
CA GLU A 362 -14.96 5.19 -23.08
C GLU A 362 -15.65 4.62 -24.32
N GLY A 363 -15.93 3.33 -24.22
CA GLY A 363 -16.74 2.59 -25.14
C GLY A 363 -18.10 3.27 -25.28
N ASN A 364 -18.43 3.59 -26.53
CA ASN A 364 -19.83 3.72 -26.93
C ASN A 364 -20.46 2.32 -26.75
N GLU A 365 -20.93 2.02 -25.55
CA GLU A 365 -21.83 0.91 -25.28
C GLU A 365 -23.19 1.24 -25.90
N ASN A 366 -23.30 0.97 -27.20
CA ASN A 366 -24.55 0.67 -27.89
C ASN A 366 -24.21 0.01 -29.22
N ASP A 367 -23.92 -1.28 -29.20
CA ASP A 367 -24.39 -2.12 -30.30
C ASP A 367 -24.66 -3.54 -29.80
N ASP A 368 -25.96 -3.82 -29.65
CA ASP A 368 -26.52 -5.16 -29.63
C ASP A 368 -25.92 -5.99 -30.76
N ASN A 369 -25.10 -7.00 -30.44
CA ASN A 369 -24.70 -7.98 -31.44
C ASN A 369 -25.28 -9.36 -31.11
N GLY A 370 -26.53 -9.54 -31.55
CA GLY A 370 -27.05 -10.86 -31.92
C GLY A 370 -26.19 -11.44 -33.03
N GLY A 371 -25.67 -12.65 -32.80
CA GLY A 371 -24.53 -13.19 -33.52
C GLY A 371 -24.64 -13.29 -35.04
N SER A 372 -23.48 -13.11 -35.68
CA SER A 372 -23.09 -13.87 -36.86
C SER A 372 -21.57 -13.89 -36.98
N ASP A 373 -21.04 -15.10 -37.13
CA ASP A 373 -19.65 -15.42 -37.45
C ASP A 373 -19.36 -14.95 -38.88
N ALA A 374 -18.92 -13.70 -39.03
CA ALA A 374 -18.41 -13.17 -40.29
C ALA A 374 -17.21 -12.28 -39.99
N GLU A 375 -16.05 -12.70 -40.48
CA GLU A 375 -14.81 -11.94 -40.56
C GLU A 375 -15.07 -10.52 -41.11
N SER A 376 -15.32 -9.56 -40.21
CA SER A 376 -15.33 -8.15 -40.57
C SER A 376 -13.90 -7.65 -40.57
N VAL A 377 -13.38 -7.44 -41.77
CA VAL A 377 -12.18 -6.63 -42.00
C VAL A 377 -12.48 -5.24 -41.45
N TYR A 378 -12.05 -4.97 -40.22
CA TYR A 378 -11.96 -3.62 -39.71
C TYR A 378 -10.81 -2.94 -40.45
N ASP A 379 -11.16 -2.23 -41.51
CA ASP A 379 -10.29 -1.26 -42.17
C ASP A 379 -10.14 -0.07 -41.22
N TYR A 380 -9.24 -0.22 -40.23
CA TYR A 380 -8.64 0.95 -39.61
C TYR A 380 -7.85 1.62 -40.71
N ASP A 381 -8.39 2.73 -41.21
CA ASP A 381 -7.69 3.70 -42.05
C ASP A 381 -6.45 4.16 -41.26
N THR A 382 -5.36 3.40 -41.39
CA THR A 382 -4.03 3.70 -40.84
C THR A 382 -3.45 4.86 -41.64
N ASN A 383 -3.85 6.08 -41.29
CA ASN A 383 -3.21 7.30 -41.74
C ASN A 383 -2.95 8.31 -40.62
N THR A 384 -3.10 7.94 -39.36
CA THR A 384 -2.29 8.54 -38.29
C THR A 384 -0.94 7.82 -38.29
N LEU A 385 -0.03 8.39 -39.08
CA LEU A 385 1.40 8.13 -38.97
C LEU A 385 1.79 8.17 -37.49
N ASN A 386 2.59 7.17 -37.08
CA ASN A 386 3.47 7.24 -35.92
C ASN A 386 4.41 8.46 -36.09
N GLU A 387 3.89 9.67 -35.90
CA GLU A 387 4.72 10.73 -35.37
C GLU A 387 5.12 10.24 -33.98
N SER A 388 6.40 9.94 -33.82
CA SER A 388 7.01 9.74 -32.52
C SER A 388 6.47 10.83 -31.61
N VAL A 389 5.64 10.45 -30.62
CA VAL A 389 5.15 11.36 -29.60
C VAL A 389 6.42 12.00 -29.04
N GLU A 390 6.68 13.25 -29.43
CA GLU A 390 7.68 14.04 -28.73
C GLU A 390 7.23 13.98 -27.27
N ASN A 391 8.14 13.62 -26.36
CA ASN A 391 7.88 13.61 -24.92
C ASN A 391 7.62 15.05 -24.46
N THR A 392 6.47 15.59 -24.82
CA THR A 392 5.96 16.87 -24.37
C THR A 392 5.34 16.66 -23.01
N ASP A 393 5.62 17.56 -22.08
CA ASP A 393 5.08 17.48 -20.74
C ASP A 393 3.54 17.46 -20.80
N LYS A 394 2.95 16.44 -20.15
CA LYS A 394 1.51 16.27 -20.03
C LYS A 394 0.95 16.96 -18.78
N VAL A 395 1.84 17.46 -17.91
CA VAL A 395 1.50 18.12 -16.65
C VAL A 395 1.29 19.62 -16.86
N PRO A 396 0.35 20.28 -16.15
CA PRO A 396 0.20 21.74 -16.20
C PRO A 396 1.51 22.48 -15.90
N VAL A 397 1.76 23.57 -16.63
CA VAL A 397 3.04 24.32 -16.55
C VAL A 397 3.34 24.77 -15.13
N GLU A 398 2.34 25.26 -14.39
CA GLU A 398 2.50 25.72 -13.02
C GLU A 398 2.94 24.60 -12.07
N VAL A 399 2.45 23.38 -12.31
CA VAL A 399 2.81 22.18 -11.54
C VAL A 399 4.22 21.73 -11.92
N LEU A 400 4.57 21.74 -13.21
CA LEU A 400 5.91 21.41 -13.67
C LEU A 400 6.97 22.37 -13.11
N GLU A 401 6.72 23.67 -13.13
CA GLU A 401 7.60 24.69 -12.53
C GLU A 401 7.77 24.48 -11.02
N ALA A 402 6.69 24.09 -10.33
CA ALA A 402 6.74 23.75 -8.91
C ALA A 402 7.57 22.47 -8.66
N ILE A 403 7.39 21.40 -9.45
CA ILE A 403 8.18 20.17 -9.35
C ILE A 403 9.68 20.46 -9.43
N LYS A 404 10.07 21.31 -10.39
CA LYS A 404 11.47 21.72 -10.60
C LYS A 404 11.98 22.60 -9.47
N SER A 405 11.28 23.70 -9.17
CA SER A 405 11.73 24.68 -8.16
C SER A 405 11.79 24.12 -6.74
N LEU A 406 10.97 23.11 -6.43
CA LEU A 406 10.92 22.44 -5.14
C LEU A 406 11.78 21.16 -5.06
N ALA A 407 12.47 20.80 -6.15
CA ALA A 407 13.30 19.60 -6.29
C ALA A 407 12.54 18.30 -5.92
N LEU A 408 11.28 18.16 -6.35
CA LEU A 408 10.43 17.05 -5.94
C LEU A 408 10.93 15.70 -6.45
N VAL A 409 11.47 15.64 -7.68
CA VAL A 409 12.05 14.41 -8.26
C VAL A 409 13.21 13.90 -7.39
N GLU A 410 14.15 14.77 -7.02
CA GLU A 410 15.30 14.40 -6.17
C GLU A 410 14.84 13.91 -4.78
N LYS A 411 13.89 14.64 -4.16
CA LYS A 411 13.36 14.29 -2.85
C LYS A 411 12.65 12.93 -2.87
N LEU A 412 11.86 12.64 -3.90
CA LEU A 412 11.22 11.34 -4.09
C LEU A 412 12.24 10.24 -4.31
N TRP A 413 13.26 10.49 -5.15
CA TRP A 413 14.32 9.52 -5.38
C TRP A 413 15.02 9.13 -4.08
N GLN A 414 15.32 10.09 -3.21
CA GLN A 414 15.86 9.84 -1.87
C GLN A 414 14.92 9.00 -0.98
N LYS A 415 13.59 9.11 -1.15
CA LYS A 415 12.61 8.28 -0.42
C LYS A 415 12.56 6.84 -0.97
N ALA A 416 12.70 6.67 -2.28
CA ALA A 416 12.67 5.35 -2.93
C ALA A 416 13.87 4.46 -2.58
N GLN A 417 15.02 5.08 -2.29
CA GLN A 417 16.27 4.34 -2.05
C GLN A 417 16.17 3.34 -0.87
N PRO A 418 16.90 2.21 -0.89
CA PRO A 418 16.95 1.22 0.18
C PRO A 418 17.77 1.71 1.39
N VAL A 419 17.35 1.35 2.61
CA VAL A 419 18.10 1.65 3.83
C VAL A 419 19.35 0.77 3.97
N ALA A 420 20.24 1.09 4.91
CA ALA A 420 21.41 0.26 5.16
C ALA A 420 21.00 -1.15 5.64
N GLU A 421 21.73 -2.18 5.21
CA GLU A 421 21.39 -3.59 5.48
C GLU A 421 21.21 -3.90 6.97
N ASN A 422 22.04 -3.31 7.83
CA ASN A 422 21.91 -3.47 9.28
C ASN A 422 20.62 -2.87 9.84
N VAL A 423 20.15 -1.75 9.29
CA VAL A 423 18.88 -1.13 9.69
C VAL A 423 17.73 -2.01 9.23
N TYR A 424 17.78 -2.51 7.99
CA TYR A 424 16.78 -3.42 7.46
C TYR A 424 16.64 -4.68 8.32
N GLN A 425 17.76 -5.35 8.63
CA GLN A 425 17.76 -6.58 9.42
C GLN A 425 17.17 -6.38 10.82
N ILE A 426 17.51 -5.28 11.51
CA ILE A 426 16.94 -4.96 12.83
C ILE A 426 15.42 -4.74 12.73
N LEU A 427 14.92 -4.10 11.68
CA LEU A 427 13.47 -3.90 11.51
C LEU A 427 12.74 -5.22 11.22
N VAL A 428 13.35 -6.13 10.45
CA VAL A 428 12.79 -7.47 10.19
C VAL A 428 12.63 -8.25 11.50
N GLU A 429 13.62 -8.16 12.39
CA GLU A 429 13.68 -8.93 13.64
C GLU A 429 12.85 -8.31 14.76
N SER A 430 12.87 -6.98 14.90
CA SER A 430 12.35 -6.30 16.08
C SER A 430 11.14 -5.40 15.81
N GLU A 431 10.91 -4.90 14.60
CA GLU A 431 9.87 -3.88 14.31
C GLU A 431 9.24 -4.01 12.90
N GLN A 432 8.59 -5.14 12.64
CA GLN A 432 7.98 -5.43 11.33
C GLN A 432 6.91 -4.41 10.90
N GLY A 433 6.18 -3.82 11.86
CA GLY A 433 5.18 -2.80 11.57
C GLY A 433 5.80 -1.53 10.96
N THR A 434 7.00 -1.15 11.42
CA THR A 434 7.76 -0.03 10.87
C THR A 434 8.34 -0.36 9.50
N LEU A 435 8.81 -1.61 9.32
CA LEU A 435 9.27 -2.09 8.01
C LEU A 435 8.18 -1.99 6.94
N LYS A 436 6.96 -2.44 7.24
CA LYS A 436 5.82 -2.33 6.30
C LYS A 436 5.53 -0.89 5.89
N LYS A 437 5.64 0.07 6.83
CA LYS A 437 5.47 1.50 6.53
C LYS A 437 6.60 2.05 5.66
N LEU A 438 7.85 1.61 5.90
CA LEU A 438 8.99 1.97 5.07
C LEU A 438 8.81 1.46 3.64
N ASP A 439 8.43 0.20 3.47
CA ASP A 439 8.17 -0.39 2.15
C ASP A 439 7.03 0.35 1.44
N GLY A 440 5.93 0.63 2.14
CA GLY A 440 4.82 1.42 1.59
C GLY A 440 5.26 2.81 1.11
N MET A 441 6.07 3.52 1.89
CA MET A 441 6.63 4.82 1.48
C MET A 441 7.52 4.69 0.24
N ARG A 442 8.41 3.68 0.19
CA ARG A 442 9.29 3.43 -0.97
C ARG A 442 8.47 3.11 -2.23
N ILE A 443 7.46 2.25 -2.12
CA ILE A 443 6.55 1.90 -3.22
C ILE A 443 5.85 3.16 -3.74
N SER A 444 5.20 3.95 -2.88
CA SER A 444 4.50 5.16 -3.31
C SER A 444 5.46 6.18 -3.95
N ALA A 445 6.70 6.30 -3.46
CA ALA A 445 7.71 7.16 -4.08
C ALA A 445 8.13 6.66 -5.47
N MET A 446 8.33 5.35 -5.65
CA MET A 446 8.67 4.75 -6.95
C MET A 446 7.53 4.87 -7.96
N LEU A 447 6.28 4.62 -7.53
CA LEU A 447 5.09 4.79 -8.37
C LEU A 447 4.90 6.26 -8.79
N CYS A 448 5.14 7.20 -7.87
CA CYS A 448 5.12 8.62 -8.18
C CYS A 448 6.18 8.98 -9.24
N LEU A 449 7.42 8.52 -9.07
CA LEU A 449 8.49 8.72 -10.05
C LEU A 449 8.15 8.07 -11.40
N HIS A 450 7.55 6.89 -11.40
CA HIS A 450 7.11 6.21 -12.62
C HIS A 450 6.06 7.05 -13.35
N ASN A 451 5.08 7.60 -12.61
CA ASN A 451 4.09 8.51 -13.16
C ASN A 451 4.75 9.78 -13.73
N LEU A 452 5.73 10.35 -13.04
CA LEU A 452 6.47 11.52 -13.53
C LEU A 452 7.24 11.21 -14.82
N CYS A 453 7.89 10.05 -14.94
CA CYS A 453 8.53 9.64 -16.19
C CYS A 453 7.52 9.60 -17.35
N ASN A 454 6.32 9.08 -17.13
CA ASN A 454 5.32 9.00 -18.20
C ASN A 454 4.70 10.35 -18.59
N ASN A 455 4.90 11.40 -17.79
CA ASN A 455 4.23 12.70 -17.98
C ASN A 455 5.18 13.90 -18.15
N ILE A 456 6.50 13.73 -17.96
CA ILE A 456 7.48 14.83 -17.98
C ILE A 456 8.64 14.49 -18.92
N SER A 457 9.20 15.49 -19.58
CA SER A 457 10.30 15.37 -20.53
C SER A 457 11.60 14.88 -19.88
N THR A 458 12.48 14.27 -20.68
CA THR A 458 13.80 13.82 -20.22
C THR A 458 14.64 14.97 -19.65
N GLU A 459 14.52 16.17 -20.20
CA GLU A 459 15.28 17.35 -19.74
C GLU A 459 14.80 17.81 -18.36
N ASP A 460 13.49 17.77 -18.12
CA ASP A 460 12.91 18.18 -16.83
C ASP A 460 13.11 17.15 -15.72
N LEU A 461 13.41 15.89 -16.08
CA LEU A 461 13.91 14.86 -15.16
C LEU A 461 15.40 15.02 -14.80
N GLY A 462 16.09 16.02 -15.35
CA GLY A 462 17.51 16.27 -15.11
C GLY A 462 18.43 15.83 -16.24
N GLY A 463 17.87 15.48 -17.39
CA GLY A 463 18.58 15.08 -18.61
C GLY A 463 18.98 13.61 -18.66
N PRO A 464 19.43 13.11 -19.84
CA PRO A 464 19.69 11.69 -20.07
C PRO A 464 20.70 11.07 -19.09
N ALA A 465 21.73 11.81 -18.69
CA ALA A 465 22.74 11.31 -17.75
C ALA A 465 22.18 11.07 -16.34
N ALA A 466 21.28 11.93 -15.86
CA ALA A 466 20.64 11.74 -14.56
C ALA A 466 19.71 10.54 -14.58
N VAL A 467 18.89 10.41 -15.64
CA VAL A 467 17.98 9.28 -15.83
C VAL A 467 18.73 7.95 -15.96
N TYR A 468 19.88 7.93 -16.65
CA TYR A 468 20.72 6.75 -16.75
C TYR A 468 21.29 6.31 -15.39
N ASN A 469 21.70 7.24 -14.52
CA ASN A 469 22.14 6.88 -13.18
C ASN A 469 21.01 6.25 -12.35
N VAL A 470 19.79 6.79 -12.44
CA VAL A 470 18.60 6.20 -11.83
C VAL A 470 18.35 4.78 -12.35
N TRP A 471 18.46 4.57 -13.66
CA TRP A 471 18.31 3.25 -14.28
C TRP A 471 19.34 2.24 -13.76
N ILE A 472 20.61 2.64 -13.63
CA ILE A 472 21.68 1.79 -13.08
C ILE A 472 21.42 1.45 -11.60
N ASP A 473 21.05 2.44 -10.79
CA ASP A 473 20.76 2.25 -9.37
C ASP A 473 19.56 1.32 -9.15
N LEU A 474 18.52 1.43 -10.00
CA LEU A 474 17.39 0.49 -10.00
C LEU A 474 17.82 -0.91 -10.40
N GLY A 475 18.65 -1.03 -11.45
CA GLY A 475 19.21 -2.32 -11.85
C GLY A 475 19.97 -3.00 -10.70
N GLN A 476 20.76 -2.25 -9.93
CA GLN A 476 21.44 -2.79 -8.75
C GLN A 476 20.45 -3.28 -7.70
N GLN A 477 19.40 -2.51 -7.38
CA GLN A 477 18.37 -2.92 -6.41
C GLN A 477 17.63 -4.19 -6.84
N VAL A 478 17.23 -4.24 -8.10
CA VAL A 478 16.45 -5.32 -8.66
C VAL A 478 17.27 -6.61 -8.77
N PHE A 479 18.52 -6.54 -9.23
CA PHE A 479 19.36 -7.74 -9.42
C PHE A 479 20.13 -8.18 -8.17
N GLN A 480 20.32 -7.33 -7.17
CA GLN A 480 21.04 -7.67 -5.93
C GLN A 480 20.12 -8.14 -4.79
N GLY A 481 18.81 -8.28 -5.05
CA GLY A 481 17.91 -9.04 -4.20
C GLY A 481 16.88 -8.24 -3.41
N GLU A 482 16.21 -7.27 -4.03
CA GLU A 482 14.91 -6.79 -3.51
C GLU A 482 13.95 -7.99 -3.36
N ARG A 483 13.51 -8.24 -2.13
CA ARG A 483 12.75 -9.47 -1.77
C ARG A 483 11.26 -9.24 -1.71
N ASN A 484 10.83 -7.98 -1.61
CA ASN A 484 9.43 -7.62 -1.57
C ASN A 484 8.91 -7.51 -3.00
N GLU A 485 7.98 -8.38 -3.37
CA GLU A 485 7.40 -8.47 -4.72
C GLU A 485 6.81 -7.14 -5.20
N LYS A 486 6.10 -6.41 -4.33
CA LYS A 486 5.52 -5.10 -4.68
C LYS A 486 6.58 -4.03 -4.92
N LEU A 487 7.69 -4.08 -4.17
CA LEU A 487 8.83 -3.19 -4.42
C LEU A 487 9.55 -3.55 -5.72
N LEU A 488 9.66 -4.84 -6.03
CA LEU A 488 10.24 -5.32 -7.28
C LEU A 488 9.40 -4.89 -8.49
N GLU A 489 8.07 -4.98 -8.40
CA GLU A 489 7.13 -4.48 -9.41
C GLU A 489 7.26 -2.97 -9.62
N ALA A 490 7.23 -2.18 -8.53
CA ALA A 490 7.39 -0.73 -8.62
C ALA A 490 8.77 -0.33 -9.18
N SER A 491 9.83 -1.04 -8.78
CA SER A 491 11.20 -0.81 -9.24
C SER A 491 11.35 -1.12 -10.73
N THR A 492 10.83 -2.27 -11.20
CA THR A 492 10.92 -2.67 -12.61
C THR A 492 10.05 -1.79 -13.51
N SER A 493 8.89 -1.33 -13.02
CA SER A 493 8.05 -0.36 -13.73
C SER A 493 8.76 0.99 -13.91
N LEU A 494 9.34 1.52 -12.83
CA LEU A 494 10.14 2.76 -12.91
C LEU A 494 11.39 2.58 -13.77
N MET A 495 12.09 1.45 -13.65
CA MET A 495 13.28 1.15 -14.45
C MET A 495 12.94 1.11 -15.94
N ARG A 496 11.80 0.51 -16.32
CA ARG A 496 11.31 0.53 -17.69
C ARG A 496 11.00 1.94 -18.18
N ALA A 497 10.26 2.73 -17.39
CA ALA A 497 9.91 4.10 -17.79
C ALA A 497 11.17 4.98 -17.93
N ALA A 498 12.13 4.87 -17.01
CA ALA A 498 13.42 5.53 -17.11
C ALA A 498 14.19 5.13 -18.37
N LEU A 499 14.16 3.83 -18.74
CA LEU A 499 14.81 3.35 -19.95
C LEU A 499 14.20 3.91 -21.24
N GLU A 500 12.87 4.14 -21.28
CA GLU A 500 12.21 4.74 -22.45
C GLU A 500 12.75 6.15 -22.76
N HIS A 501 13.02 6.95 -21.74
CA HIS A 501 13.65 8.28 -21.91
C HIS A 501 15.04 8.22 -22.54
N LEU A 502 15.71 7.06 -22.48
CA LEU A 502 17.08 6.85 -22.93
C LEU A 502 17.14 6.22 -24.33
N ARG A 503 16.00 5.92 -24.97
CA ARG A 503 15.91 5.26 -26.29
C ARG A 503 16.71 5.97 -27.39
N LYS A 504 16.96 7.28 -27.24
CA LYS A 504 17.74 8.11 -28.19
C LYS A 504 19.19 8.37 -27.74
N SER A 505 19.67 7.70 -26.69
CA SER A 505 20.99 7.88 -26.08
C SER A 505 21.84 6.60 -26.08
N PRO A 506 22.12 5.99 -27.26
CA PRO A 506 22.92 4.76 -27.35
C PRO A 506 24.34 4.92 -26.82
N GLU A 507 24.88 6.15 -26.79
CA GLU A 507 26.19 6.45 -26.23
C GLU A 507 26.34 6.08 -24.75
N LEU A 508 25.24 6.04 -23.99
CA LEU A 508 25.26 5.70 -22.57
C LEU A 508 25.41 4.18 -22.33
N PHE A 509 25.07 3.36 -23.32
CA PHE A 509 25.05 1.90 -23.19
C PHE A 509 26.28 1.20 -23.79
N GLN A 510 27.29 1.96 -24.24
CA GLN A 510 28.50 1.40 -24.86
C GLN A 510 29.31 0.47 -23.93
N GLN A 511 29.15 0.62 -22.62
CA GLN A 511 29.85 -0.17 -21.61
C GLN A 511 29.07 -1.41 -21.16
N MET A 512 27.82 -1.58 -21.62
CA MET A 512 27.00 -2.73 -21.25
C MET A 512 27.65 -4.01 -21.77
N THR A 513 27.88 -4.95 -20.86
CA THR A 513 28.54 -6.22 -21.16
C THR A 513 27.53 -7.33 -21.44
N GLU A 514 28.02 -8.42 -22.03
CA GLU A 514 27.21 -9.63 -22.22
C GLU A 514 26.69 -10.17 -20.88
N ASN A 515 27.47 -10.07 -19.80
CA ASN A 515 27.04 -10.47 -18.47
C ASN A 515 25.86 -9.64 -17.96
N ASP A 516 25.88 -8.32 -18.20
CA ASP A 516 24.78 -7.43 -17.81
C ASP A 516 23.49 -7.79 -18.54
N LEU A 517 23.60 -8.10 -19.85
CA LEU A 517 22.46 -8.60 -20.61
C LEU A 517 21.96 -9.95 -20.07
N GLN A 518 22.87 -10.89 -19.77
CA GLN A 518 22.49 -12.20 -19.23
C GLN A 518 21.77 -12.08 -17.87
N LEU A 519 22.09 -11.09 -17.03
CA LEU A 519 21.34 -10.83 -15.81
C LEU A 519 19.86 -10.50 -16.11
N MET A 520 19.60 -9.67 -17.11
CA MET A 520 18.22 -9.33 -17.52
C MET A 520 17.47 -10.53 -18.11
N LEU A 521 18.13 -11.33 -18.96
CA LEU A 521 17.52 -12.53 -19.55
C LEU A 521 17.16 -13.56 -18.46
N ASN A 522 18.06 -13.77 -17.50
CA ASN A 522 17.80 -14.64 -16.35
C ASN A 522 16.65 -14.10 -15.49
N GLY A 523 16.55 -12.77 -15.33
CA GLY A 523 15.44 -12.10 -14.66
C GLY A 523 14.08 -12.47 -15.24
N VAL A 524 13.94 -12.50 -16.57
CA VAL A 524 12.72 -12.96 -17.24
C VAL A 524 12.42 -14.42 -16.91
N THR A 525 13.41 -15.31 -17.01
CA THR A 525 13.19 -16.76 -16.83
C THR A 525 12.86 -17.17 -15.40
N GLY A 526 13.33 -16.41 -14.41
CA GLY A 526 13.11 -16.68 -12.99
C GLY A 526 11.87 -15.99 -12.40
N CYS A 527 11.11 -15.24 -13.21
CA CYS A 527 10.01 -14.42 -12.74
C CYS A 527 8.65 -15.07 -13.01
N GLU A 528 7.92 -15.40 -11.94
CA GLU A 528 6.57 -15.94 -12.01
C GLU A 528 5.51 -14.84 -12.18
N ASP A 529 5.76 -13.65 -11.60
CA ASP A 529 4.85 -12.52 -11.69
C ASP A 529 4.72 -11.97 -13.12
N VAL A 530 3.47 -11.76 -13.53
CA VAL A 530 3.09 -11.44 -14.91
C VAL A 530 3.48 -10.00 -15.28
N GLU A 531 3.31 -9.05 -14.35
CA GLU A 531 3.59 -7.63 -14.57
C GLU A 531 5.09 -7.37 -14.60
N ILE A 532 5.85 -7.94 -13.66
CA ILE A 532 7.31 -7.86 -13.62
C ILE A 532 7.90 -8.50 -14.89
N ARG A 533 7.41 -9.67 -15.30
CA ARG A 533 7.89 -10.35 -16.52
C ARG A 533 7.61 -9.54 -17.80
N ALA A 534 6.44 -8.91 -17.90
CA ALA A 534 6.13 -7.98 -19.00
C ALA A 534 7.09 -6.78 -19.01
N ASN A 535 7.36 -6.16 -17.85
CA ASN A 535 8.30 -5.05 -17.74
C ASN A 535 9.70 -5.44 -18.23
N TRP A 536 10.20 -6.62 -17.87
CA TRP A 536 11.48 -7.13 -18.36
C TRP A 536 11.53 -7.28 -19.88
N LEU A 537 10.51 -7.91 -20.47
CA LEU A 537 10.46 -8.14 -21.92
C LEU A 537 10.40 -6.82 -22.69
N ARG A 538 9.66 -5.83 -22.17
CA ARG A 538 9.64 -4.47 -22.74
C ARG A 538 11.00 -3.78 -22.65
N MET A 539 11.68 -3.88 -21.51
CA MET A 539 13.04 -3.32 -21.38
C MET A 539 14.02 -3.96 -22.35
N LEU A 540 13.94 -5.27 -22.60
CA LEU A 540 14.75 -5.94 -23.62
C LEU A 540 14.49 -5.38 -25.02
N GLY A 541 13.24 -5.06 -25.36
CA GLY A 541 12.91 -4.38 -26.61
C GLY A 541 13.60 -3.03 -26.76
N ILE A 542 13.51 -2.18 -25.73
CA ILE A 542 14.15 -0.85 -25.73
C ILE A 542 15.68 -0.99 -25.85
N LEU A 543 16.28 -1.94 -25.12
CA LEU A 543 17.72 -2.24 -25.25
C LEU A 543 18.10 -2.75 -26.63
N GLY A 544 17.20 -3.48 -27.30
CA GLY A 544 17.38 -3.90 -28.69
C GLY A 544 17.56 -2.72 -29.67
N CYS A 545 17.04 -1.54 -29.33
CA CYS A 545 17.26 -0.30 -30.10
C CYS A 545 18.58 0.40 -29.74
N LEU A 546 19.18 0.11 -28.58
CA LEU A 546 20.32 0.83 -28.01
C LEU A 546 21.66 0.11 -28.14
N LEU A 547 21.62 -1.23 -28.21
CA LEU A 547 22.79 -2.09 -28.11
C LEU A 547 23.37 -2.48 -29.49
N PRO A 548 24.65 -2.92 -29.54
CA PRO A 548 25.26 -3.39 -30.78
C PRO A 548 24.65 -4.71 -31.26
N GLU A 549 24.78 -4.99 -32.56
CA GLU A 549 24.16 -6.12 -33.28
C GLU A 549 24.28 -7.48 -32.56
N SER A 550 25.43 -7.77 -31.93
CA SER A 550 25.65 -9.03 -31.22
C SER A 550 24.70 -9.22 -30.02
N HIS A 551 24.43 -8.16 -29.27
CA HIS A 551 23.52 -8.18 -28.13
C HIS A 551 22.07 -8.15 -28.59
N VAL A 552 21.77 -7.39 -29.64
CA VAL A 552 20.44 -7.36 -30.28
C VAL A 552 20.04 -8.75 -30.77
N LYS A 553 20.98 -9.48 -31.38
CA LYS A 553 20.76 -10.88 -31.79
C LYS A 553 20.43 -11.79 -30.60
N ALA A 554 21.15 -11.64 -29.48
CA ALA A 554 20.88 -12.42 -28.27
C ALA A 554 19.49 -12.12 -27.68
N ILE A 555 19.10 -10.84 -27.67
CA ILE A 555 17.76 -10.40 -27.25
C ILE A 555 16.68 -11.03 -28.13
N ILE A 556 16.80 -10.91 -29.46
CA ILE A 556 15.79 -11.42 -30.39
C ILE A 556 15.68 -12.94 -30.29
N ASP A 557 16.80 -13.67 -30.24
CA ASP A 557 16.74 -15.14 -30.09
C ASP A 557 16.07 -15.54 -28.78
N PHE A 558 16.42 -14.86 -27.68
CA PHE A 558 15.78 -15.09 -26.39
C PHE A 558 14.27 -14.84 -26.44
N VAL A 559 13.82 -13.67 -26.92
CA VAL A 559 12.40 -13.34 -27.00
C VAL A 559 11.64 -14.33 -27.88
N LEU A 560 12.17 -14.71 -29.05
CA LEU A 560 11.54 -15.71 -29.93
C LEU A 560 11.35 -17.07 -29.24
N ASN A 561 12.31 -17.50 -28.41
CA ASN A 561 12.25 -18.78 -27.72
C ASN A 561 11.36 -18.71 -26.45
N THR A 562 11.40 -17.60 -25.73
CA THR A 562 10.57 -17.36 -24.53
C THR A 562 9.10 -17.23 -24.91
N CYS A 563 8.76 -16.43 -25.93
CA CYS A 563 7.39 -16.26 -26.41
C CYS A 563 6.73 -17.56 -26.90
N ALA A 564 7.52 -18.54 -27.34
CA ALA A 564 6.98 -19.83 -27.77
C ALA A 564 6.40 -20.65 -26.60
N ASN A 565 6.86 -20.39 -25.37
CA ASN A 565 6.46 -21.09 -24.14
C ASN A 565 5.71 -20.21 -23.14
N GLU A 566 5.70 -18.88 -23.32
CA GLU A 566 4.94 -17.95 -22.48
C GLU A 566 3.48 -18.39 -22.39
N GLU A 567 2.89 -18.42 -21.20
CA GLU A 567 1.53 -18.89 -20.94
C GLU A 567 0.49 -17.78 -21.08
N ASP A 568 0.85 -16.58 -20.64
CA ASP A 568 -0.02 -15.40 -20.63
C ASP A 568 -0.05 -14.70 -21.99
N VAL A 569 -1.25 -14.42 -22.51
CA VAL A 569 -1.40 -13.83 -23.84
C VAL A 569 -1.06 -12.34 -23.88
N TRP A 570 -1.21 -11.63 -22.76
CA TRP A 570 -0.85 -10.22 -22.66
C TRP A 570 0.68 -10.06 -22.61
N VAL A 571 1.37 -10.83 -21.75
CA VAL A 571 2.85 -10.84 -21.71
C VAL A 571 3.43 -11.21 -23.08
N LEU A 572 2.84 -12.21 -23.75
CA LEU A 572 3.21 -12.58 -25.11
C LEU A 572 3.06 -11.40 -26.08
N ALA A 573 1.98 -10.63 -25.97
CA ALA A 573 1.76 -9.46 -26.82
C ALA A 573 2.81 -8.37 -26.55
N GLU A 574 3.04 -8.01 -25.30
CA GLU A 574 4.04 -7.00 -24.90
C GLU A 574 5.44 -7.34 -25.42
N ALA A 575 5.83 -8.61 -25.31
CA ALA A 575 7.13 -9.08 -25.77
C ALA A 575 7.27 -9.04 -27.31
N LEU A 576 6.20 -9.42 -28.02
CA LEU A 576 6.19 -9.40 -29.48
C LEU A 576 6.17 -7.97 -30.04
N ASP A 577 5.41 -7.07 -29.43
CA ASP A 577 5.37 -5.66 -29.79
C ASP A 577 6.77 -5.03 -29.63
N SER A 578 7.37 -5.24 -28.46
CA SER A 578 8.72 -4.79 -28.13
C SER A 578 9.78 -5.37 -29.07
N MET A 579 9.65 -6.63 -29.49
CA MET A 579 10.55 -7.23 -30.48
C MET A 579 10.37 -6.63 -31.87
N MET A 580 9.13 -6.35 -32.29
CA MET A 580 8.85 -5.74 -33.59
C MET A 580 9.40 -4.31 -33.65
N ASP A 581 9.34 -3.57 -32.54
CA ASP A 581 9.89 -2.22 -32.39
C ASP A 581 11.40 -2.12 -32.63
N ILE A 582 12.16 -3.20 -32.38
CA ILE A 582 13.61 -3.27 -32.68
C ILE A 582 13.89 -3.09 -34.18
N PHE A 583 12.92 -3.44 -35.03
CA PHE A 583 13.03 -3.37 -36.49
C PHE A 583 12.47 -2.07 -37.07
N ALA A 584 12.03 -1.11 -36.25
CA ALA A 584 11.46 0.14 -36.74
C ALA A 584 12.52 1.01 -37.46
N ASP A 585 13.74 1.04 -36.94
CA ASP A 585 14.83 1.89 -37.45
C ASP A 585 15.96 1.10 -38.14
N ASN A 586 15.96 -0.23 -38.06
CA ASN A 586 16.99 -1.08 -38.64
C ASN A 586 16.44 -2.46 -39.06
N ASP A 587 16.68 -2.85 -40.31
CA ASP A 587 16.16 -4.09 -40.86
C ASP A 587 16.93 -5.34 -40.42
N TRP A 588 18.10 -5.24 -39.77
CA TRP A 588 18.84 -6.38 -39.17
C TRP A 588 18.86 -7.69 -40.01
N HIS A 589 19.10 -7.61 -41.34
CA HIS A 589 18.93 -8.74 -42.25
C HIS A 589 19.74 -9.99 -41.87
N SER A 590 20.95 -9.80 -41.32
CA SER A 590 21.81 -10.88 -40.85
C SER A 590 21.13 -11.68 -39.73
N ILE A 591 20.57 -10.98 -38.74
CA ILE A 591 19.84 -11.58 -37.61
C ILE A 591 18.61 -12.34 -38.13
N MET A 592 17.84 -11.73 -39.03
CA MET A 592 16.64 -12.36 -39.62
C MET A 592 16.96 -13.73 -40.25
N HIS A 593 18.07 -13.79 -41.00
CA HIS A 593 18.53 -15.00 -41.67
C HIS A 593 19.06 -16.04 -40.67
N GLU A 594 19.99 -15.65 -39.80
CA GLU A 594 20.68 -16.55 -38.88
C GLU A 594 19.74 -17.18 -37.83
N LEU A 595 18.74 -16.45 -37.36
CA LEU A 595 17.78 -16.94 -36.38
C LEU A 595 16.57 -17.66 -37.00
N GLY A 596 16.45 -17.66 -38.34
CA GLY A 596 15.31 -18.25 -39.03
C GLY A 596 13.97 -17.60 -38.64
N MET A 597 13.96 -16.26 -38.51
CA MET A 597 12.86 -15.52 -37.89
C MET A 597 11.50 -15.75 -38.56
N ILE A 598 11.45 -15.89 -39.89
CA ILE A 598 10.18 -16.10 -40.62
C ILE A 598 9.43 -17.33 -40.09
N ALA A 599 10.14 -18.44 -39.87
CA ALA A 599 9.52 -19.67 -39.38
C ALA A 599 9.04 -19.52 -37.94
N LYS A 600 9.87 -18.93 -37.07
CA LYS A 600 9.54 -18.69 -35.66
C LYS A 600 8.36 -17.69 -35.52
N CYS A 601 8.38 -16.56 -36.22
CA CYS A 601 7.30 -15.57 -36.16
C CYS A 601 5.95 -16.12 -36.69
N LYS A 602 5.94 -16.97 -37.72
CA LYS A 602 4.72 -17.65 -38.17
C LYS A 602 4.17 -18.63 -37.13
N GLN A 603 5.05 -19.33 -36.42
CA GLN A 603 4.65 -20.17 -35.30
C GLN A 603 4.03 -19.32 -34.18
N LEU A 604 4.66 -18.19 -33.85
CA LEU A 604 4.16 -17.25 -32.84
C LEU A 604 2.82 -16.61 -33.25
N ASP A 605 2.60 -16.25 -34.53
CA ASP A 605 1.29 -15.76 -35.02
C ASP A 605 0.18 -16.79 -34.79
N ARG A 606 0.49 -18.07 -35.00
CA ARG A 606 -0.46 -19.15 -34.71
C ARG A 606 -0.74 -19.28 -33.22
N ILE A 607 0.31 -19.30 -32.39
CA ILE A 607 0.18 -19.40 -30.92
C ILE A 607 -0.64 -18.24 -30.38
N MET A 608 -0.31 -17.01 -30.77
CA MET A 608 -1.00 -15.79 -30.35
C MET A 608 -2.48 -15.83 -30.75
N ARG A 609 -2.80 -16.29 -31.97
CA ARG A 609 -4.19 -16.45 -32.43
C ARG A 609 -4.97 -17.49 -31.62
N GLU A 610 -4.36 -18.62 -31.30
CA GLU A 610 -5.00 -19.67 -30.50
C GLU A 610 -5.28 -19.17 -29.07
N LYS A 611 -4.32 -18.47 -28.45
CA LYS A 611 -4.45 -17.91 -27.11
C LYS A 611 -5.43 -16.75 -27.02
N LEU A 612 -5.36 -15.80 -27.95
CA LEU A 612 -6.29 -14.66 -27.99
C LEU A 612 -7.75 -15.13 -28.10
N LYS A 613 -8.01 -16.23 -28.81
CA LYS A 613 -9.34 -16.85 -28.86
C LYS A 613 -9.76 -17.47 -27.53
N ARG A 614 -8.82 -18.12 -26.83
CA ARG A 614 -9.06 -18.78 -25.54
C ARG A 614 -9.32 -17.76 -24.42
N ASP A 615 -8.51 -16.70 -24.38
CA ASP A 615 -8.41 -15.82 -23.21
C ASP A 615 -9.12 -14.47 -23.43
N LYS A 616 -9.85 -14.29 -24.54
CA LYS A 616 -10.54 -13.04 -24.93
C LYS A 616 -11.33 -12.39 -23.79
N ARG A 617 -12.04 -13.17 -22.97
CA ARG A 617 -12.88 -12.65 -21.89
C ARG A 617 -12.07 -12.20 -20.67
N GLN A 618 -10.90 -12.79 -20.45
CA GLN A 618 -10.05 -12.49 -19.30
C GLN A 618 -9.22 -11.21 -19.53
N LEU A 619 -9.04 -10.81 -20.78
CA LEU A 619 -8.24 -9.64 -21.14
C LEU A 619 -8.87 -8.29 -20.75
N GLY A 620 -10.20 -8.22 -20.61
CA GLY A 620 -10.90 -6.96 -20.32
C GLY A 620 -10.42 -5.81 -21.23
N ASP A 621 -9.97 -4.73 -20.62
CA ASP A 621 -9.50 -3.51 -21.29
C ASP A 621 -8.16 -3.70 -22.03
N ARG A 622 -7.41 -4.78 -21.78
CA ARG A 622 -6.17 -5.11 -22.51
C ARG A 622 -6.45 -5.69 -23.89
N PHE A 623 -7.69 -6.10 -24.19
CA PHE A 623 -8.03 -6.79 -25.44
C PHE A 623 -7.70 -5.98 -26.72
N PRO A 624 -8.01 -4.67 -26.82
CA PRO A 624 -7.71 -3.89 -28.02
C PRO A 624 -6.21 -3.81 -28.32
N ALA A 625 -5.37 -3.62 -27.29
CA ALA A 625 -3.91 -3.59 -27.43
C ALA A 625 -3.39 -4.93 -27.94
N VAL A 626 -3.77 -6.04 -27.28
CA VAL A 626 -3.35 -7.40 -27.70
C VAL A 626 -3.81 -7.74 -29.12
N SER A 627 -5.02 -7.31 -29.50
CA SER A 627 -5.55 -7.51 -30.86
C SER A 627 -4.77 -6.71 -31.91
N THR A 628 -4.33 -5.51 -31.56
CA THR A 628 -3.47 -4.67 -32.42
C THR A 628 -2.13 -5.34 -32.65
N VAL A 629 -1.46 -5.81 -31.60
CA VAL A 629 -0.18 -6.53 -31.71
C VAL A 629 -0.33 -7.78 -32.59
N ARG A 630 -1.43 -8.54 -32.45
CA ARG A 630 -1.71 -9.71 -33.29
C ARG A 630 -1.85 -9.36 -34.77
N THR A 631 -2.42 -8.19 -35.07
CA THR A 631 -2.53 -7.69 -36.44
C THR A 631 -1.16 -7.26 -36.97
N ASN A 632 -0.38 -6.56 -36.14
CA ASN A 632 0.98 -6.11 -36.45
C ASN A 632 1.93 -7.28 -36.69
N LEU A 633 1.87 -8.35 -35.88
CA LEU A 633 2.67 -9.55 -36.08
C LEU A 633 2.43 -10.21 -37.43
N SER A 634 1.17 -10.25 -37.87
CA SER A 634 0.82 -10.79 -39.19
C SER A 634 1.39 -9.94 -40.33
N ARG A 635 1.40 -8.62 -40.17
CA ARG A 635 2.03 -7.69 -41.11
C ARG A 635 3.56 -7.82 -41.08
N PHE A 636 4.14 -7.94 -39.88
CA PHE A 636 5.57 -8.12 -39.66
C PHE A 636 6.09 -9.40 -40.32
N CYS A 637 5.35 -10.51 -40.24
CA CYS A 637 5.71 -11.74 -40.97
C CYS A 637 5.85 -11.52 -42.49
N LYS A 638 4.99 -10.70 -43.10
CA LYS A 638 5.07 -10.37 -44.54
C LYS A 638 6.24 -9.44 -44.84
N TYR A 639 6.53 -8.51 -43.93
CA TYR A 639 7.71 -7.65 -44.01
C TYR A 639 8.99 -8.50 -43.99
N LEU A 640 9.13 -9.42 -43.03
CA LEU A 640 10.28 -10.35 -42.95
C LEU A 640 10.47 -11.16 -44.24
N GLU A 641 9.39 -11.68 -44.82
CA GLU A 641 9.46 -12.40 -46.09
C GLU A 641 9.93 -11.55 -47.27
N THR A 642 9.64 -10.25 -47.24
CA THR A 642 10.01 -9.31 -48.30
C THR A 642 11.49 -8.95 -48.18
N GLU A 643 11.93 -8.60 -46.98
CA GLU A 643 13.33 -8.24 -46.70
C GLU A 643 14.29 -9.40 -46.96
N LEU A 644 13.94 -10.62 -46.52
CA LEU A 644 14.82 -11.77 -46.69
C LEU A 644 14.95 -12.24 -48.15
N LYS A 645 13.96 -11.96 -49.01
CA LYS A 645 14.06 -12.22 -50.46
C LYS A 645 15.07 -11.30 -51.14
N ASN A 646 15.21 -10.09 -50.62
CA ASN A 646 16.13 -9.08 -51.13
C ASN A 646 17.54 -9.24 -50.55
N PHE A 647 17.67 -9.92 -49.42
CA PHE A 647 18.95 -10.20 -48.78
C PHE A 647 19.74 -11.28 -49.50
N LYS A 648 20.98 -10.96 -49.89
CA LYS A 648 21.97 -11.92 -50.37
C LYS A 648 23.02 -12.09 -49.28
N PRO A 649 23.04 -13.22 -48.55
CA PRO A 649 24.10 -13.44 -47.58
C PRO A 649 25.44 -13.41 -48.30
N ASN A 650 26.43 -12.71 -47.72
CA ASN A 650 27.80 -12.75 -48.23
C ASN A 650 28.30 -14.20 -48.20
N MET A 651 28.31 -14.85 -49.37
CA MET A 651 28.98 -16.12 -49.57
C MET A 651 30.44 -15.83 -49.93
N GLU A 652 31.27 -15.58 -48.93
CA GLU A 652 32.75 -15.53 -48.95
C GLU A 652 33.20 -15.11 -47.51
N SER A 653 34.05 -15.79 -46.73
CA SER A 653 34.97 -16.93 -46.90
C SER A 653 35.14 -17.66 -45.57
#